data_AF-A0A814ZT29-F1
#
_entry.id   AF-A0A814ZT29-F1
#
_cell.length_a   1.000
_cell.length_b   1.000
_cell.length_c   1.000
_cell.angle_alpha   90.00
_cell.angle_beta   90.00
_cell.angle_gamma   90.00
#
_symmetry.space_group_name_H-M   'P 1'
#
loop_
_entity.id
_entity.type
_entity.pdbx_description
1 polymer ?
#
loop_
_entity_poly.entity_id
_entity_poly.type
_entity_poly.pdbx_seq_one_letter_code
_entity_poly.pdbx_strand_id
1 'polypeptide(L)'
;MEHYASGTMNSASADTDSSSDVKNEWRCQQCSMENEQSSTRCAHCTALKPLPANARVSTRSIISSVEDRDPAAVSSARDQEQGSYKHSVETPRVYPDLDPMKAAEYDTNGFEHNTSAEKKRSSQSEETQVEPMDTNNGVSADCPSSPKEDSSISVSTQSASNDECISRVYVTDLPLDIDDNHELEQKLRQRLLVVLRIEPLEVKCYSNFGIAYCRVGNNAEKEHLTQVVGKIAWDADDPVMVSFRETIEFISYIVFKRTKENNSLGSVTVNEIIRAWIDSYNAEAPIACTQWDGQYPNIYLIKTKALDELIRVTLNPNLVVRDQLAQIYPCAFCDFLEDLPAVTTENQLRDLICNAIQLTIVSPSSLCIELNKNMNNACIITTNETRKWAKDNFIYIDYQYVRKRKSLSHRLLVSPVCEKEDADIIVRDKFFAGKAKILYHLGQHLILKIHDKNLYDDCLNHATLKIGKDINVTMVNYLGRPHPNATEIDSYTWYDKKMLQCEPDIMPFLTQPDHKIFRLTWNAQVWLDQFNRLKTLQRQYLQIYNDNNVDDDKPDHTLANEMRHRLRVTVMLNTLAVIRNRSYTIDGKEFPLYLNDRQMTIVYNHKSILTLGGLLPNNRAPYEKTEVKVINEDCLIVYENYAAKGRKPLLLNMASGSSPGGGYRKGDGAQEENLFRRSDYFRSLDADLDQFIQPSSRFYCSSTGRFELLADPSTMYRMDEYGAIYTSGITAFRQPETEGYEFMRQPLTNVCSLAMAAYRKPLLEGNMLSEKFAVGTRKKIENIFAIAHHHKHDTLILSALGCGAFQNPPSHVAKIFRSVIEQYAGFFRSIVFAIVDDHNTGQKLNVNGNFLPFESEFQQSTFEAIRPINKPNTMFGPYRFSSDGSNVENIAIFDLTPCKYGAKCRELFEPAHICQYSHPSLCTEMSLTDKCTKKDDLVHMASFIHRPRCPQGGLCKVIDDKTHSREFEHPPYCSARSDCQDTSDKHEKEFRHLPSCKNAHKCKEYLQSVREHCNAYRHCRPSCPYGRSCVYFHDKLHIDDWQHPFPTPCPWTPHHCALYQEFQNTSYTDKIPNHVQQHCSTFAHVCVYGRDCVQQNASHWETTIHIPRRNCPDGKKCVELRNEDHSNSFTHSNLQDIRYS
;
A
#
# COMPACT_ATOMS: atom_id res chain seq x y z
N MET A 1 -16.51 40.80 20.29
CA MET A 1 -17.60 39.91 20.75
C MET A 1 -17.07 38.47 20.77
N GLU A 2 -16.27 38.02 21.74
CA GLU A 2 -16.35 38.11 23.22
C GLU A 2 -17.40 37.15 23.83
N HIS A 3 -17.18 36.54 25.00
CA HIS A 3 -16.05 36.67 25.95
C HIS A 3 -15.70 35.33 26.63
N TYR A 4 -14.53 35.30 27.28
CA TYR A 4 -14.07 34.26 28.20
C TYR A 4 -15.05 33.94 29.35
N ALA A 5 -14.99 32.71 29.87
CA ALA A 5 -15.16 32.45 31.30
C ALA A 5 -14.27 31.26 31.74
N SER A 6 -13.43 31.47 32.76
CA SER A 6 -12.68 30.44 33.47
C SER A 6 -13.23 30.28 34.89
N GLY A 7 -13.09 29.10 35.49
CA GLY A 7 -13.56 28.85 36.86
C GLY A 7 -12.90 27.63 37.48
N THR A 8 -12.15 27.85 38.55
CA THR A 8 -11.51 26.83 39.38
C THR A 8 -11.78 27.12 40.85
N MET A 9 -12.19 26.10 41.63
CA MET A 9 -11.58 25.75 42.92
C MET A 9 -12.22 24.50 43.55
N ASN A 10 -11.48 23.88 44.48
CA ASN A 10 -11.75 22.58 45.10
C ASN A 10 -12.56 22.71 46.40
N SER A 11 -13.16 21.62 46.87
CA SER A 11 -12.87 21.07 48.22
C SER A 11 -13.55 19.71 48.51
N ALA A 12 -12.81 18.82 49.18
CA ALA A 12 -13.22 17.61 49.93
C ALA A 12 -13.95 16.48 49.15
N SER A 13 -13.53 15.21 49.09
CA SER A 13 -12.68 14.28 49.87
C SER A 13 -13.44 13.32 50.80
N ALA A 14 -13.39 12.02 50.48
CA ALA A 14 -13.65 10.89 51.37
C ALA A 14 -12.94 9.65 50.81
N ASP A 15 -11.92 9.16 51.53
CA ASP A 15 -11.00 8.12 51.06
C ASP A 15 -11.33 6.72 51.59
N THR A 16 -10.88 5.68 50.87
CA THR A 16 -10.44 4.39 51.47
C THR A 16 -9.37 3.75 50.58
N ASP A 17 -8.23 3.40 51.18
CA ASP A 17 -7.02 2.89 50.50
C ASP A 17 -7.07 1.44 50.00
N SER A 18 -6.18 1.11 49.05
CA SER A 18 -5.26 -0.03 49.23
C SER A 18 -4.01 0.03 48.33
N SER A 19 -2.82 0.00 48.96
CA SER A 19 -1.48 -0.38 48.43
C SER A 19 -0.93 0.30 47.16
N SER A 20 0.21 0.99 47.32
CA SER A 20 1.02 1.57 46.24
C SER A 20 2.36 0.84 46.04
N ASP A 21 2.62 0.32 44.83
CA ASP A 21 3.97 -0.12 44.43
C ASP A 21 4.84 1.06 43.99
N VAL A 22 5.98 1.27 44.65
CA VAL A 22 6.94 2.32 44.28
C VAL A 22 7.81 1.83 43.13
N LYS A 23 7.54 2.30 41.91
CA LYS A 23 8.40 2.03 40.75
C LYS A 23 9.77 2.68 40.92
N ASN A 24 10.82 1.86 40.87
CA ASN A 24 12.18 2.35 40.70
C ASN A 24 12.43 2.66 39.22
N GLU A 25 12.76 3.92 38.92
CA GLU A 25 13.04 4.41 37.57
C GLU A 25 14.25 5.36 37.58
N TRP A 26 14.90 5.55 36.43
CA TRP A 26 16.05 6.44 36.26
C TRP A 26 15.87 7.36 35.06
N ARG A 27 16.19 8.66 35.26
CA ARG A 27 16.11 9.66 34.21
C ARG A 27 17.39 9.67 33.36
N CYS A 28 17.25 9.63 32.04
CA CYS A 28 18.37 9.65 31.11
C CYS A 28 18.98 11.06 31.01
N GLN A 29 20.29 11.20 31.24
CA GLN A 29 20.99 12.49 31.18
C GLN A 29 21.05 13.12 29.77
N GLN A 30 20.85 12.34 28.70
CA GLN A 30 20.94 12.82 27.31
C GLN A 30 19.59 13.31 26.73
N CYS A 31 18.45 12.85 27.27
CA CYS A 31 17.11 13.19 26.74
C CYS A 31 16.07 13.50 27.82
N SER A 32 16.43 13.47 29.10
CA SER A 32 15.56 13.73 30.27
C SER A 32 14.32 12.84 30.44
N MET A 33 14.18 11.77 29.66
CA MET A 33 13.10 10.78 29.81
C MET A 33 13.38 9.81 30.97
N GLU A 34 12.35 9.41 31.70
CA GLU A 34 12.39 8.27 32.66
C GLU A 34 12.52 6.92 31.93
N ASN A 35 13.09 5.92 32.64
CA ASN A 35 13.31 4.56 32.15
C ASN A 35 13.30 3.59 33.35
N GLU A 36 12.92 2.32 33.14
CA GLU A 36 12.90 1.30 34.21
C GLU A 36 14.27 1.08 34.85
N GLN A 37 14.32 0.85 36.17
CA GLN A 37 15.60 0.62 36.88
C GLN A 37 16.39 -0.60 36.37
N SER A 38 15.70 -1.57 35.76
CA SER A 38 16.24 -2.74 35.05
C SER A 38 17.02 -2.40 33.78
N SER A 39 16.73 -1.29 33.09
CA SER A 39 17.27 -1.02 31.76
C SER A 39 18.71 -0.53 31.82
N THR A 40 19.61 -1.15 31.05
CA THR A 40 21.02 -0.74 30.93
C THR A 40 21.21 0.41 29.93
N ARG A 41 20.18 0.72 29.14
CA ARG A 41 20.12 1.81 28.15
C ARG A 41 18.77 2.51 28.20
N CYS A 42 18.74 3.76 27.78
CA CYS A 42 17.51 4.54 27.63
C CYS A 42 16.69 4.03 26.45
N ALA A 43 15.38 3.82 26.66
CA ALA A 43 14.46 3.35 25.62
C ALA A 43 14.28 4.35 24.46
N HIS A 44 14.48 5.65 24.71
CA HIS A 44 14.22 6.72 23.75
C HIS A 44 15.44 7.12 22.90
N CYS A 45 16.67 6.98 23.42
CA CYS A 45 17.89 7.39 22.71
C CYS A 45 19.05 6.38 22.77
N THR A 46 18.84 5.20 23.34
CA THR A 46 19.82 4.10 23.51
C THR A 46 21.06 4.41 24.36
N ALA A 47 21.18 5.64 24.89
CA ALA A 47 22.26 6.07 25.78
C ALA A 47 22.36 5.17 27.00
N LEU A 48 23.59 4.81 27.39
CA LEU A 48 23.85 3.92 28.53
C LEU A 48 23.40 4.54 29.84
N LYS A 49 22.97 3.70 30.77
CA LYS A 49 22.64 4.09 32.14
C LYS A 49 23.88 4.62 32.87
N PRO A 50 23.82 5.82 33.48
CA PRO A 50 24.91 6.31 34.33
C PRO A 50 25.19 5.32 35.47
N LEU A 51 26.46 4.93 35.61
CA LEU A 51 26.89 4.10 36.74
C LEU A 51 26.79 4.90 38.04
N PRO A 52 26.35 4.30 39.17
CA PRO A 52 26.30 4.98 40.45
C PRO A 52 27.72 5.38 40.89
N ALA A 53 27.88 6.62 41.36
CA ALA A 53 29.18 7.27 41.55
C ALA A 53 30.09 6.69 42.67
N ASN A 54 29.77 5.52 43.23
CA ASN A 54 30.51 4.88 44.32
C ASN A 54 30.61 3.36 44.12
N ALA A 55 31.55 2.93 43.26
CA ALA A 55 32.04 1.55 43.21
C ALA A 55 33.55 1.56 42.92
N ARG A 56 34.37 1.27 43.95
CA ARG A 56 35.83 1.21 43.81
C ARG A 56 36.28 -0.15 43.27
N VAL A 57 37.36 -0.14 42.50
CA VAL A 57 38.05 -1.35 42.00
C VAL A 57 38.63 -2.16 43.16
N SER A 58 38.52 -3.49 43.08
CA SER A 58 39.44 -4.43 43.71
C SER A 58 39.86 -5.49 42.69
N THR A 59 40.98 -6.18 42.93
CA THR A 59 41.69 -6.99 41.92
C THR A 59 41.84 -8.46 42.33
N ARG A 60 42.35 -9.27 41.39
CA ARG A 60 42.94 -10.63 41.57
C ARG A 60 42.00 -11.84 41.74
N SER A 61 41.74 -12.49 40.61
CA SER A 61 42.31 -13.81 40.21
C SER A 61 42.01 -15.12 40.99
N ILE A 62 42.14 -16.23 40.23
CA ILE A 62 42.59 -17.58 40.61
C ILE A 62 41.52 -18.66 40.99
N ILE A 63 41.43 -19.65 40.08
CA ILE A 63 41.39 -21.13 40.28
C ILE A 63 40.15 -21.83 40.89
N SER A 64 39.46 -22.56 39.97
CA SER A 64 38.95 -23.94 40.00
C SER A 64 37.87 -24.50 40.96
N SER A 65 37.29 -25.59 40.43
CA SER A 65 37.08 -26.92 41.05
C SER A 65 35.82 -27.25 41.88
N VAL A 66 35.05 -28.20 41.30
CA VAL A 66 34.65 -29.49 41.90
C VAL A 66 33.46 -29.51 42.87
N GLU A 67 32.41 -30.24 42.45
CA GLU A 67 31.58 -31.25 43.15
C GLU A 67 30.97 -30.88 44.56
N ASP A 68 29.78 -31.36 44.97
CA ASP A 68 29.42 -32.78 44.98
C ASP A 68 27.92 -33.09 45.28
N ARG A 69 27.48 -34.30 44.88
CA ARG A 69 26.45 -35.21 45.45
C ARG A 69 24.98 -34.80 45.78
N ASP A 70 24.03 -35.42 45.05
CA ASP A 70 23.18 -36.59 45.45
C ASP A 70 22.21 -36.57 46.67
N PRO A 71 21.25 -37.54 46.81
CA PRO A 71 20.49 -38.29 45.76
C PRO A 71 19.02 -38.68 46.13
N ALA A 72 18.40 -39.47 45.23
CA ALA A 72 17.58 -40.69 45.48
C ALA A 72 16.04 -40.65 45.70
N ALA A 73 15.31 -41.17 44.70
CA ALA A 73 14.27 -42.23 44.78
C ALA A 73 13.85 -42.60 43.33
N VAL A 74 13.88 -43.79 42.72
CA VAL A 74 13.91 -45.25 43.05
C VAL A 74 12.61 -45.95 42.59
N SER A 75 12.76 -47.09 41.88
CA SER A 75 11.72 -48.07 41.45
C SER A 75 10.73 -47.65 40.33
N SER A 76 10.30 -48.54 39.41
CA SER A 76 10.81 -49.88 39.02
C SER A 76 10.16 -50.44 37.73
N ALA A 77 10.97 -51.14 36.91
CA ALA A 77 10.63 -52.35 36.11
C ALA A 77 9.54 -52.31 35.01
N ARG A 78 9.45 -53.28 34.08
CA ARG A 78 10.46 -53.95 33.20
C ARG A 78 9.72 -54.83 32.15
N ASP A 79 10.48 -55.43 31.20
CA ASP A 79 10.17 -56.67 30.45
C ASP A 79 9.03 -56.59 29.38
N GLN A 80 9.28 -56.78 28.06
CA GLN A 80 9.50 -58.02 27.25
C GLN A 80 8.18 -58.63 26.69
N GLU A 81 8.08 -59.23 25.48
CA GLU A 81 8.98 -59.38 24.30
C GLU A 81 8.21 -59.90 23.03
N GLN A 82 8.93 -60.19 21.93
CA GLN A 82 8.64 -61.17 20.85
C GLN A 82 7.49 -60.96 19.81
N GLY A 83 7.89 -60.60 18.56
CA GLY A 83 7.87 -61.43 17.32
C GLY A 83 6.63 -62.23 16.82
N SER A 84 6.56 -62.71 15.56
CA SER A 84 7.36 -62.43 14.33
C SER A 84 6.76 -63.06 13.05
N TYR A 85 7.13 -62.54 11.86
CA TYR A 85 7.18 -63.16 10.51
C TYR A 85 6.00 -63.99 9.91
N LYS A 86 5.61 -63.67 8.65
CA LYS A 86 6.05 -64.42 7.43
C LYS A 86 5.51 -63.91 6.06
N HIS A 87 6.38 -63.98 5.03
CA HIS A 87 6.13 -64.12 3.57
C HIS A 87 5.31 -63.03 2.81
N SER A 88 5.54 -62.76 1.51
CA SER A 88 6.61 -63.20 0.57
C SER A 88 6.79 -62.28 -0.67
N VAL A 89 8.04 -61.93 -0.96
CA VAL A 89 8.78 -62.11 -2.24
C VAL A 89 8.04 -61.88 -3.57
N GLU A 90 8.54 -60.92 -4.39
CA GLU A 90 9.20 -61.24 -5.68
C GLU A 90 10.08 -60.08 -6.23
N THR A 91 11.29 -60.41 -6.68
CA THR A 91 12.21 -59.54 -7.46
C THR A 91 13.13 -60.38 -8.35
N PRO A 92 13.40 -59.93 -9.59
CA PRO A 92 14.76 -59.90 -10.17
C PRO A 92 14.99 -58.63 -11.04
N ARG A 93 16.16 -58.20 -11.55
CA ARG A 93 17.62 -58.47 -11.43
C ARG A 93 18.35 -57.24 -12.08
N VAL A 94 19.67 -56.95 -12.04
CA VAL A 94 20.81 -57.13 -11.11
C VAL A 94 22.12 -57.19 -11.94
N TYR A 95 22.98 -56.16 -11.82
CA TYR A 95 24.46 -56.16 -12.01
C TYR A 95 25.02 -56.36 -13.46
N PRO A 96 26.33 -56.13 -13.76
CA PRO A 96 27.23 -55.02 -13.35
C PRO A 96 28.28 -54.56 -14.44
N ASP A 97 29.36 -53.89 -13.98
CA ASP A 97 30.72 -53.72 -14.55
C ASP A 97 31.01 -52.72 -15.70
N LEU A 98 31.92 -51.75 -15.46
CA LEU A 98 33.36 -51.84 -15.82
C LEU A 98 34.20 -50.59 -15.39
N ASP A 99 35.47 -50.83 -15.08
CA ASP A 99 36.61 -49.90 -14.82
C ASP A 99 37.73 -50.27 -15.86
N PRO A 100 38.99 -49.75 -15.94
CA PRO A 100 39.68 -48.71 -15.16
C PRO A 100 40.63 -47.77 -15.97
N MET A 101 41.51 -47.06 -15.23
CA MET A 101 42.82 -46.49 -15.64
C MET A 101 42.86 -45.18 -16.47
N LYS A 102 43.90 -44.33 -16.37
CA LYS A 102 45.28 -44.56 -15.86
C LYS A 102 45.87 -43.33 -15.14
N ALA A 103 46.89 -43.53 -14.30
CA ALA A 103 47.55 -42.50 -13.49
C ALA A 103 49.03 -42.24 -13.90
N ALA A 104 49.60 -41.16 -13.37
CA ALA A 104 51.05 -40.90 -13.21
C ALA A 104 51.27 -39.97 -11.99
N GLU A 105 52.42 -40.06 -11.33
CA GLU A 105 52.67 -39.57 -9.95
C GLU A 105 53.95 -38.69 -9.85
N TYR A 106 54.35 -38.33 -8.61
CA TYR A 106 55.60 -37.67 -8.16
C TYR A 106 55.67 -36.16 -8.45
N ASP A 107 56.01 -35.21 -7.57
CA ASP A 107 56.77 -35.08 -6.28
C ASP A 107 57.88 -34.01 -6.52
N THR A 108 58.45 -33.26 -5.56
CA THR A 108 58.25 -33.10 -4.10
C THR A 108 58.72 -31.70 -3.63
N ASN A 109 58.32 -31.30 -2.40
CA ASN A 109 59.05 -30.47 -1.41
C ASN A 109 59.66 -29.08 -1.75
N GLY A 110 59.45 -28.07 -0.87
CA GLY A 110 60.30 -26.86 -0.87
C GLY A 110 59.90 -25.68 0.06
N PHE A 111 60.27 -25.79 1.35
CA PHE A 111 60.79 -24.76 2.30
C PHE A 111 61.28 -23.40 1.70
N GLU A 112 61.27 -22.22 2.37
CA GLU A 112 60.73 -21.77 3.68
C GLU A 112 60.77 -20.20 3.83
N HIS A 113 60.11 -19.67 4.86
CA HIS A 113 60.39 -18.45 5.67
C HIS A 113 60.96 -17.09 5.13
N ASN A 114 60.21 -16.01 5.46
CA ASN A 114 60.62 -14.81 6.25
C ASN A 114 61.10 -13.44 5.68
N THR A 115 60.49 -12.39 6.29
CA THR A 115 61.04 -11.10 6.81
C THR A 115 61.60 -9.97 5.91
N SER A 116 60.77 -8.92 5.77
CA SER A 116 60.98 -7.51 6.19
C SER A 116 62.05 -6.56 5.60
N ALA A 117 61.60 -5.29 5.45
CA ALA A 117 62.29 -4.01 5.77
C ALA A 117 63.07 -3.19 4.69
N GLU A 118 62.57 -1.97 4.48
CA GLU A 118 63.26 -0.66 4.39
C GLU A 118 64.33 -0.29 3.32
N LYS A 119 63.99 0.80 2.59
CA LYS A 119 64.80 2.02 2.28
C LYS A 119 66.02 2.00 1.31
N LYS A 120 65.83 2.82 0.26
CA LYS A 120 66.75 3.85 -0.32
C LYS A 120 68.06 3.47 -1.04
N ARG A 121 68.07 3.85 -2.34
CA ARG A 121 69.12 4.60 -3.11
C ARG A 121 70.60 4.25 -2.95
N SER A 122 71.26 4.06 -4.10
CA SER A 122 72.66 4.48 -4.36
C SER A 122 72.81 5.17 -5.73
N SER A 123 73.80 6.04 -5.86
CA SER A 123 74.41 6.59 -7.09
C SER A 123 75.54 5.65 -7.58
N GLN A 124 76.48 5.91 -8.52
CA GLN A 124 76.96 7.07 -9.32
C GLN A 124 77.50 6.49 -10.68
N SER A 125 78.04 7.18 -11.72
CA SER A 125 79.20 8.11 -11.86
C SER A 125 79.25 8.67 -13.33
N GLU A 126 79.61 9.94 -13.63
CA GLU A 126 80.93 10.49 -14.09
C GLU A 126 81.42 10.06 -15.51
N GLU A 127 81.97 10.91 -16.42
CA GLU A 127 81.98 12.41 -16.57
C GLU A 127 81.50 12.86 -18.00
N THR A 128 82.15 13.53 -18.98
CA THR A 128 83.51 14.11 -19.17
C THR A 128 83.59 15.29 -20.19
N GLN A 129 83.93 16.51 -19.73
CA GLN A 129 84.64 17.70 -20.34
C GLN A 129 84.42 18.31 -21.78
N VAL A 130 84.83 19.61 -21.86
CA VAL A 130 85.33 20.48 -22.98
C VAL A 130 84.34 21.42 -23.76
N GLU A 131 84.77 22.68 -23.91
CA GLU A 131 84.17 23.83 -24.67
C GLU A 131 84.79 23.95 -26.12
N PRO A 132 84.85 25.07 -26.91
CA PRO A 132 84.30 26.44 -26.75
C PRO A 132 83.77 27.20 -28.03
N MET A 133 83.20 28.39 -27.75
CA MET A 133 83.34 29.68 -28.48
C MET A 133 82.79 29.98 -29.92
N ASP A 134 82.41 31.28 -30.03
CA ASP A 134 82.62 32.24 -31.13
C ASP A 134 81.65 32.52 -32.32
N THR A 135 80.81 33.56 -32.08
CA THR A 135 80.70 34.83 -32.88
C THR A 135 79.91 34.96 -34.22
N ASN A 136 79.43 36.23 -34.40
CA ASN A 136 79.48 37.11 -35.59
C ASN A 136 78.21 37.39 -36.44
N ASN A 137 77.84 38.70 -36.46
CA ASN A 137 77.32 39.55 -37.57
C ASN A 137 76.01 39.14 -38.29
N GLY A 138 75.16 40.02 -38.86
CA GLY A 138 75.30 41.40 -39.38
C GLY A 138 74.81 41.42 -40.86
N VAL A 139 74.38 42.49 -41.56
CA VAL A 139 74.59 43.96 -41.47
C VAL A 139 73.56 44.71 -42.38
N SER A 140 73.10 45.92 -42.00
CA SER A 140 72.52 47.03 -42.86
C SER A 140 71.14 46.83 -43.56
N ALA A 141 70.45 47.86 -44.10
CA ALA A 141 70.88 49.24 -44.41
C ALA A 141 69.77 50.35 -44.39
N ASP A 142 70.25 51.61 -44.31
CA ASP A 142 69.75 52.90 -44.85
C ASP A 142 68.39 53.56 -44.45
N CYS A 143 68.49 54.59 -43.57
CA CYS A 143 68.58 56.04 -43.86
C CYS A 143 67.69 56.70 -44.98
N PRO A 144 67.43 58.04 -44.98
CA PRO A 144 68.19 59.12 -44.29
C PRO A 144 67.39 60.32 -43.69
N SER A 145 68.17 61.31 -43.18
CA SER A 145 67.94 62.77 -43.21
C SER A 145 67.40 63.55 -41.99
N SER A 146 68.00 64.74 -41.84
CA SER A 146 67.75 65.92 -40.98
C SER A 146 68.29 67.15 -41.79
N PRO A 147 68.45 68.41 -41.31
CA PRO A 147 68.24 69.02 -39.98
C PRO A 147 67.65 70.48 -40.03
N LYS A 148 67.86 71.28 -38.95
CA LYS A 148 67.90 72.78 -38.89
C LYS A 148 66.57 73.56 -39.00
N GLU A 149 66.40 74.84 -38.60
CA GLU A 149 67.02 75.85 -37.68
C GLU A 149 66.04 77.07 -37.63
N ASP A 150 66.06 78.06 -36.72
CA ASP A 150 66.70 78.33 -35.40
C ASP A 150 65.89 79.45 -34.69
N SER A 151 66.04 79.65 -33.37
CA SER A 151 66.21 80.99 -32.75
C SER A 151 66.36 80.95 -31.22
N SER A 152 67.04 81.95 -30.66
CA SER A 152 67.41 82.05 -29.24
C SER A 152 66.75 83.24 -28.54
N ILE A 153 66.71 83.19 -27.19
CA ILE A 153 66.98 84.32 -26.28
C ILE A 153 67.15 83.78 -24.85
N SER A 154 67.90 84.50 -24.01
CA SER A 154 68.27 84.13 -22.64
C SER A 154 67.64 85.05 -21.58
N VAL A 155 67.58 84.58 -20.32
CA VAL A 155 67.96 85.29 -19.07
C VAL A 155 67.58 84.41 -17.85
N SER A 156 68.07 84.77 -16.66
CA SER A 156 68.41 83.88 -15.54
C SER A 156 67.35 83.64 -14.45
N THR A 157 67.69 82.66 -13.59
CA THR A 157 67.43 82.57 -12.13
C THR A 157 66.07 82.15 -11.58
N GLN A 158 66.06 80.90 -11.07
CA GLN A 158 65.55 80.45 -9.76
C GLN A 158 64.04 80.55 -9.41
N SER A 159 63.37 79.40 -9.51
CA SER A 159 62.79 78.75 -8.32
C SER A 159 62.82 77.23 -8.51
N ALA A 160 62.91 76.46 -7.43
CA ALA A 160 62.96 74.99 -7.49
C ALA A 160 61.68 74.37 -6.91
N SER A 161 61.20 73.31 -7.56
CA SER A 161 60.25 72.34 -7.00
C SER A 161 60.55 70.98 -7.62
N ASN A 162 60.72 69.95 -6.79
CA ASN A 162 61.08 68.61 -7.25
C ASN A 162 59.87 67.91 -7.86
N ASP A 163 59.95 67.52 -9.14
CA ASP A 163 59.22 66.34 -9.63
C ASP A 163 60.04 65.11 -9.24
N GLU A 164 59.78 64.58 -8.04
CA GLU A 164 60.28 63.26 -7.66
C GLU A 164 59.63 62.19 -8.56
N CYS A 165 60.37 61.12 -8.88
CA CYS A 165 59.91 60.09 -9.80
C CYS A 165 58.89 59.14 -9.13
N ILE A 166 57.70 59.69 -8.90
CA ILE A 166 56.55 59.08 -8.24
C ILE A 166 56.22 57.74 -8.90
N SER A 167 56.50 56.67 -8.17
CA SER A 167 56.45 55.30 -8.69
C SER A 167 55.27 54.55 -8.07
N ARG A 168 54.31 54.12 -8.89
CA ARG A 168 53.16 53.33 -8.45
C ARG A 168 53.50 51.84 -8.44
N VAL A 169 53.16 51.15 -7.35
CA VAL A 169 53.20 49.70 -7.20
C VAL A 169 51.78 49.22 -6.94
N TYR A 170 51.30 48.22 -7.68
CA TYR A 170 50.04 47.56 -7.39
C TYR A 170 50.26 46.43 -6.39
N VAL A 171 49.24 46.20 -5.56
CA VAL A 171 49.26 45.20 -4.50
C VAL A 171 48.05 44.30 -4.70
N THR A 172 48.26 42.99 -4.74
CA THR A 172 47.20 41.99 -4.97
C THR A 172 47.14 40.98 -3.83
N ASP A 173 46.07 40.19 -3.80
CA ASP A 173 45.88 39.12 -2.82
C ASP A 173 45.72 39.66 -1.38
N LEU A 174 45.10 40.84 -1.23
CA LEU A 174 44.70 41.35 0.08
C LEU A 174 43.71 40.39 0.77
N PRO A 175 43.67 40.37 2.13
CA PRO A 175 42.69 39.58 2.87
C PRO A 175 41.27 39.89 2.41
N LEU A 176 40.52 38.84 2.07
CA LEU A 176 39.13 38.94 1.60
C LEU A 176 38.13 39.00 2.77
N ASP A 177 38.61 39.22 3.99
CA ASP A 177 37.87 39.18 5.25
C ASP A 177 37.94 40.50 6.04
N ILE A 178 38.74 41.47 5.56
CA ILE A 178 38.75 42.84 6.04
C ILE A 178 38.05 43.71 4.98
N ASP A 179 36.81 44.08 5.24
CA ASP A 179 35.97 44.81 4.29
C ASP A 179 36.22 46.35 4.34
N ASP A 180 36.94 46.87 5.36
CA ASP A 180 37.32 48.29 5.52
C ASP A 180 38.65 48.64 4.80
N ASN A 181 38.60 49.61 3.88
CA ASN A 181 39.77 50.13 3.18
C ASN A 181 40.77 50.83 4.11
N HIS A 182 40.31 51.57 5.13
CA HIS A 182 41.20 52.32 6.00
C HIS A 182 41.99 51.39 6.94
N GLU A 183 41.37 50.30 7.43
CA GLU A 183 42.09 49.26 8.17
C GLU A 183 43.17 48.60 7.30
N LEU A 184 42.83 48.23 6.06
CA LEU A 184 43.77 47.69 5.08
C LEU A 184 44.92 48.68 4.78
N GLU A 185 44.63 49.97 4.60
CA GLU A 185 45.62 51.02 4.32
C GLU A 185 46.61 51.20 5.47
N GLN A 186 46.11 51.28 6.71
CA GLN A 186 46.96 51.43 7.90
C GLN A 186 47.84 50.20 8.13
N LYS A 187 47.27 48.98 8.03
CA LYS A 187 48.04 47.75 8.21
C LYS A 187 49.06 47.53 7.09
N LEU A 188 48.71 47.82 5.83
CA LEU A 188 49.66 47.73 4.70
C LEU A 188 50.79 48.77 4.83
N ARG A 189 50.48 50.02 5.19
CA ARG A 189 51.48 51.06 5.51
C ARG A 189 52.42 50.62 6.64
N GLN A 190 51.87 50.05 7.72
CA GLN A 190 52.65 49.53 8.84
C GLN A 190 53.57 48.37 8.43
N ARG A 191 53.08 47.41 7.62
CA ARG A 191 53.90 46.27 7.15
C ARG A 191 55.05 46.73 6.24
N LEU A 192 54.79 47.67 5.32
CA LEU A 192 55.84 48.25 4.46
C LEU A 192 56.93 48.95 5.30
N LEU A 193 56.52 49.77 6.29
CA LEU A 193 57.45 50.52 7.13
C LEU A 193 58.25 49.62 8.09
N VAL A 194 57.59 48.68 8.77
CA VAL A 194 58.22 47.86 9.83
C VAL A 194 59.01 46.69 9.26
N VAL A 195 58.50 46.02 8.22
CA VAL A 195 59.13 44.80 7.67
C VAL A 195 60.14 45.14 6.57
N LEU A 196 59.79 46.05 5.65
CA LEU A 196 60.60 46.36 4.47
C LEU A 196 61.38 47.68 4.59
N ARG A 197 61.11 48.50 5.62
CA ARG A 197 61.69 49.84 5.83
C ARG A 197 61.40 50.84 4.70
N ILE A 198 60.28 50.66 4.01
CA ILE A 198 59.80 51.57 2.96
C ILE A 198 58.60 52.34 3.51
N GLU A 199 58.69 53.66 3.55
CA GLU A 199 57.56 54.52 3.90
C GLU A 199 56.81 54.96 2.63
N PRO A 200 55.58 54.48 2.38
CA PRO A 200 54.83 54.86 1.20
C PRO A 200 54.31 56.30 1.29
N LEU A 201 54.52 57.10 0.24
CA LEU A 201 53.93 58.44 0.09
C LEU A 201 52.39 58.38 0.14
N GLU A 202 51.82 57.33 -0.46
CA GLU A 202 50.39 57.06 -0.45
C GLU A 202 50.15 55.54 -0.45
N VAL A 203 49.10 55.11 0.24
CA VAL A 203 48.49 53.78 0.09
C VAL A 203 47.01 54.03 -0.14
N LYS A 204 46.39 53.35 -1.11
CA LYS A 204 44.93 53.28 -1.26
C LYS A 204 44.49 51.85 -1.44
N CYS A 205 43.57 51.38 -0.60
CA CYS A 205 43.03 50.03 -0.65
C CYS A 205 41.61 50.00 -1.25
N TYR A 206 41.27 48.87 -1.86
CA TYR A 206 39.98 48.60 -2.47
C TYR A 206 39.56 47.17 -2.10
N SER A 207 39.00 47.00 -0.89
CA SER A 207 38.57 45.71 -0.30
C SER A 207 37.68 44.91 -1.25
N ASN A 208 36.66 45.56 -1.83
CA ASN A 208 35.77 45.01 -2.86
C ASN A 208 36.51 44.34 -4.05
N PHE A 209 37.71 44.82 -4.39
CA PHE A 209 38.56 44.30 -5.46
C PHE A 209 39.74 43.46 -4.96
N GLY A 210 40.00 43.39 -3.65
CA GLY A 210 41.14 42.68 -3.06
C GLY A 210 42.51 43.21 -3.51
N ILE A 211 42.59 44.49 -3.84
CA ILE A 211 43.80 45.17 -4.32
C ILE A 211 44.07 46.46 -3.54
N ALA A 212 45.33 46.91 -3.58
CA ALA A 212 45.70 48.28 -3.29
C ALA A 212 46.61 48.83 -4.39
N TYR A 213 46.86 50.13 -4.35
CA TYR A 213 48.10 50.68 -4.90
C TYR A 213 48.87 51.44 -3.83
N CYS A 214 50.19 51.32 -3.90
CA CYS A 214 51.13 52.09 -3.12
C CYS A 214 51.88 53.07 -4.03
N ARG A 215 52.22 54.23 -3.49
CA ARG A 215 53.07 55.24 -4.14
C ARG A 215 54.38 55.31 -3.35
N VAL A 216 55.49 54.95 -3.98
CA VAL A 216 56.83 54.93 -3.36
C VAL A 216 57.69 56.06 -3.90
N GLY A 217 58.77 56.41 -3.18
CA GLY A 217 59.53 57.65 -3.42
C GLY A 217 60.43 57.59 -4.65
N ASN A 218 60.81 56.40 -5.11
CA ASN A 218 61.70 56.22 -6.26
C ASN A 218 61.49 54.86 -6.96
N ASN A 219 62.07 54.71 -8.15
CA ASN A 219 62.00 53.46 -8.92
C ASN A 219 62.72 52.28 -8.24
N ALA A 220 63.77 52.51 -7.45
CA ALA A 220 64.50 51.43 -6.79
C ALA A 220 63.64 50.72 -5.71
N GLU A 221 62.83 51.48 -4.96
CA GLU A 221 61.81 50.93 -4.06
C GLU A 221 60.73 50.14 -4.81
N LYS A 222 60.31 50.61 -5.99
CA LYS A 222 59.34 49.92 -6.86
C LYS A 222 59.91 48.60 -7.39
N GLU A 223 61.15 48.59 -7.89
CA GLU A 223 61.82 47.38 -8.37
C GLU A 223 62.09 46.41 -7.22
N HIS A 224 62.52 46.91 -6.06
CA HIS A 224 62.71 46.09 -4.87
C HIS A 224 61.40 45.42 -4.43
N LEU A 225 60.29 46.16 -4.35
CA LEU A 225 58.98 45.58 -4.01
C LEU A 225 58.52 44.54 -5.03
N THR A 226 58.61 44.85 -6.32
CA THR A 226 57.99 44.03 -7.39
C THR A 226 58.84 42.86 -7.88
N GLN A 227 60.17 42.97 -7.87
CA GLN A 227 61.10 41.97 -8.40
C GLN A 227 61.87 41.22 -7.31
N VAL A 228 62.27 41.89 -6.22
CA VAL A 228 63.11 41.29 -5.16
C VAL A 228 62.27 40.70 -4.02
N VAL A 229 61.30 41.46 -3.52
CA VAL A 229 60.37 41.03 -2.47
C VAL A 229 59.27 40.15 -3.08
N GLY A 230 58.51 40.70 -4.04
CA GLY A 230 57.47 40.01 -4.81
C GLY A 230 56.20 39.66 -4.02
N LYS A 231 56.32 39.20 -2.77
CA LYS A 231 55.24 38.91 -1.82
C LYS A 231 55.68 39.12 -0.37
N ILE A 232 54.74 39.45 0.52
CA ILE A 232 54.91 39.41 1.99
C ILE A 232 53.70 38.74 2.66
N ALA A 233 53.92 38.16 3.84
CA ALA A 233 52.82 37.73 4.70
C ALA A 233 52.06 38.97 5.23
N TRP A 234 50.74 38.87 5.38
CA TRP A 234 49.90 39.94 5.90
C TRP A 234 50.18 40.23 7.38
N ASP A 235 50.46 39.17 8.16
CA ASP A 235 50.88 39.26 9.56
C ASP A 235 52.16 38.42 9.82
N ALA A 236 52.58 38.29 11.07
CA ALA A 236 53.63 37.35 11.47
C ALA A 236 53.12 35.89 11.53
N ASP A 237 51.89 35.70 12.02
CA ASP A 237 51.27 34.39 12.28
C ASP A 237 50.20 33.99 11.24
N ASP A 238 49.96 34.84 10.22
CA ASP A 238 48.93 34.67 9.20
C ASP A 238 49.51 34.14 7.86
N PRO A 239 49.00 33.01 7.31
CA PRO A 239 49.43 32.47 6.02
C PRO A 239 48.99 33.27 4.77
N VAL A 240 48.20 34.34 4.90
CA VAL A 240 47.81 35.20 3.75
C VAL A 240 49.04 35.93 3.18
N MET A 241 49.40 35.60 1.93
CA MET A 241 50.55 36.17 1.22
C MET A 241 50.14 37.20 0.16
N VAL A 242 50.22 38.47 0.52
CA VAL A 242 49.98 39.65 -0.33
C VAL A 242 51.11 39.80 -1.36
N SER A 243 50.79 40.09 -2.63
CA SER A 243 51.79 40.24 -3.72
C SER A 243 51.99 41.69 -4.16
N PHE A 244 53.21 42.01 -4.59
CA PHE A 244 53.54 43.26 -5.29
C PHE A 244 53.64 43.04 -6.80
N ARG A 245 53.17 44.02 -7.57
CA ARG A 245 53.08 43.99 -9.04
C ARG A 245 53.36 45.37 -9.64
N GLU A 246 54.10 45.41 -10.74
CA GLU A 246 54.30 46.66 -11.50
C GLU A 246 53.08 47.02 -12.35
N THR A 247 52.46 46.02 -12.98
CA THR A 247 51.19 46.14 -13.71
C THR A 247 50.21 45.08 -13.27
N ILE A 248 48.92 45.34 -13.48
CA ILE A 248 47.82 44.45 -13.13
C ILE A 248 46.84 44.38 -14.31
N GLU A 249 46.24 43.21 -14.52
CA GLU A 249 45.14 43.03 -15.46
C GLU A 249 43.84 42.87 -14.67
N PHE A 250 42.87 43.74 -14.95
CA PHE A 250 41.54 43.66 -14.36
C PHE A 250 40.65 42.77 -15.24
N ILE A 251 40.38 41.56 -14.76
CA ILE A 251 39.50 40.59 -15.42
C ILE A 251 38.06 40.84 -14.97
N SER A 252 37.21 41.28 -15.88
CA SER A 252 35.78 41.47 -15.62
C SER A 252 34.96 40.53 -16.52
N TYR A 253 33.76 40.18 -16.07
CA TYR A 253 32.84 39.32 -16.84
C TYR A 253 31.56 40.07 -17.19
N ILE A 254 31.11 39.91 -18.43
CA ILE A 254 29.92 40.55 -18.99
C ILE A 254 28.91 39.43 -19.27
N VAL A 255 27.74 39.47 -18.62
CA VAL A 255 26.72 38.41 -18.68
C VAL A 255 25.41 38.97 -19.24
N PHE A 256 25.01 38.49 -20.41
CA PHE A 256 23.74 38.86 -21.04
C PHE A 256 22.58 38.04 -20.46
N LYS A 257 21.50 38.71 -20.07
CA LYS A 257 20.31 38.07 -19.47
C LYS A 257 19.53 37.27 -20.52
N ARG A 258 19.31 35.97 -20.26
CA ARG A 258 18.47 35.10 -21.10
C ARG A 258 16.98 35.34 -20.79
N THR A 259 16.17 35.70 -21.78
CA THR A 259 14.71 35.81 -21.64
C THR A 259 14.02 34.58 -22.23
N LYS A 260 12.85 34.19 -21.68
CA LYS A 260 12.12 32.96 -22.10
C LYS A 260 11.67 32.97 -23.58
N GLU A 261 11.62 34.14 -24.20
CA GLU A 261 11.12 34.35 -25.56
C GLU A 261 12.25 34.35 -26.61
N ASN A 262 13.51 34.63 -26.21
CA ASN A 262 14.66 34.74 -27.10
C ASN A 262 15.57 33.50 -27.09
N ASN A 263 15.01 32.32 -27.34
CA ASN A 263 15.79 31.08 -27.50
C ASN A 263 16.68 31.06 -28.77
N SER A 264 16.52 32.02 -29.67
CA SER A 264 17.42 32.26 -30.81
C SER A 264 18.20 33.56 -30.60
N LEU A 265 19.34 33.49 -29.91
CA LEU A 265 20.23 34.64 -29.76
C LEU A 265 20.77 35.06 -31.14
N GLY A 266 20.41 36.26 -31.60
CA GLY A 266 21.18 36.95 -32.63
C GLY A 266 22.55 37.30 -32.05
N SER A 267 23.60 36.63 -32.52
CA SER A 267 24.94 36.71 -31.92
C SER A 267 25.42 38.17 -31.75
N VAL A 268 25.74 38.53 -30.51
CA VAL A 268 26.41 39.79 -30.16
C VAL A 268 27.90 39.59 -30.40
N THR A 269 28.50 40.41 -31.26
CA THR A 269 29.91 40.22 -31.62
C THR A 269 30.84 40.87 -30.58
N VAL A 270 32.03 40.29 -30.41
CA VAL A 270 33.09 40.86 -29.55
C VAL A 270 33.37 42.33 -29.89
N ASN A 271 33.38 42.67 -31.19
CA ASN A 271 33.61 44.03 -31.68
C ASN A 271 32.49 45.02 -31.35
N GLU A 272 31.31 44.56 -30.90
CA GLU A 272 30.21 45.41 -30.44
C GLU A 272 30.25 45.62 -28.93
N ILE A 273 30.66 44.58 -28.18
CA ILE A 273 30.94 44.68 -26.74
C ILE A 273 32.10 45.65 -26.49
N ILE A 274 33.18 45.56 -27.27
CA ILE A 274 34.33 46.48 -27.18
C ILE A 274 33.90 47.93 -27.41
N ARG A 275 33.08 48.21 -28.45
CA ARG A 275 32.59 49.57 -28.74
C ARG A 275 31.71 50.08 -27.60
N ALA A 276 30.67 49.33 -27.23
CA ALA A 276 29.77 49.72 -26.16
C ALA A 276 30.50 49.94 -24.82
N TRP A 277 31.57 49.19 -24.53
CA TRP A 277 32.41 49.37 -23.35
C TRP A 277 33.18 50.70 -23.39
N ILE A 278 33.87 51.00 -24.50
CA ILE A 278 34.58 52.27 -24.71
C ILE A 278 33.60 53.44 -24.58
N ASP A 279 32.46 53.36 -25.26
CA ASP A 279 31.43 54.40 -25.29
C ASP A 279 30.78 54.63 -23.91
N SER A 280 30.49 53.56 -23.14
CA SER A 280 29.79 53.64 -21.85
C SER A 280 30.68 54.13 -20.70
N TYR A 281 31.99 53.86 -20.75
CA TYR A 281 32.91 54.14 -19.64
C TYR A 281 33.98 55.18 -19.96
N ASN A 282 33.99 55.75 -21.16
CA ASN A 282 35.08 56.61 -21.66
C ASN A 282 36.44 55.93 -21.39
N ALA A 283 36.59 54.73 -21.95
CA ALA A 283 37.69 53.80 -21.66
C ALA A 283 38.69 53.70 -22.82
N GLU A 284 39.90 53.23 -22.51
CA GLU A 284 40.83 52.79 -23.56
C GLU A 284 40.34 51.47 -24.20
N ALA A 285 40.95 51.07 -25.32
CA ALA A 285 40.66 49.78 -25.92
C ALA A 285 41.07 48.63 -24.96
N PRO A 286 40.16 47.70 -24.62
CA PRO A 286 40.48 46.55 -23.76
C PRO A 286 41.63 45.71 -24.32
N ILE A 287 42.47 45.17 -23.43
CA ILE A 287 43.61 44.29 -23.79
C ILE A 287 43.11 43.08 -24.60
N ALA A 288 41.98 42.53 -24.17
CA ALA A 288 41.28 41.44 -24.81
C ALA A 288 39.80 41.47 -24.42
N CYS A 289 38.94 41.05 -25.35
CA CYS A 289 37.57 40.66 -25.06
C CYS A 289 37.31 39.34 -25.81
N THR A 290 36.77 38.33 -25.14
CA THR A 290 36.47 37.02 -25.73
C THR A 290 35.16 36.47 -25.20
N GLN A 291 34.45 35.67 -25.99
CA GLN A 291 33.42 34.78 -25.44
C GLN A 291 34.12 33.79 -24.51
N TRP A 292 33.61 33.62 -23.29
CA TRP A 292 34.34 32.94 -22.22
C TRP A 292 34.41 31.42 -22.43
N ASP A 293 33.27 30.78 -22.70
CA ASP A 293 33.18 29.36 -23.01
C ASP A 293 32.09 29.07 -24.06
N GLY A 294 32.25 27.99 -24.83
CA GLY A 294 31.24 27.55 -25.80
C GLY A 294 29.95 27.02 -25.13
N GLN A 295 30.04 26.54 -23.89
CA GLN A 295 28.92 26.08 -23.07
C GLN A 295 28.15 27.24 -22.41
N TYR A 296 28.71 28.46 -22.44
CA TYR A 296 28.17 29.68 -21.83
C TYR A 296 28.22 30.87 -22.80
N PRO A 297 27.51 30.82 -23.94
CA PRO A 297 27.63 31.81 -25.02
C PRO A 297 27.11 33.21 -24.69
N ASN A 298 26.44 33.40 -23.55
CA ASN A 298 26.03 34.70 -23.03
C ASN A 298 27.04 35.33 -22.05
N ILE A 299 28.19 34.68 -21.81
CA ILE A 299 29.26 35.16 -20.93
C ILE A 299 30.49 35.53 -21.76
N TYR A 300 30.97 36.75 -21.57
CA TYR A 300 32.19 37.27 -22.18
C TYR A 300 33.18 37.71 -21.11
N LEU A 301 34.45 37.43 -21.32
CA LEU A 301 35.56 37.92 -20.49
C LEU A 301 36.15 39.16 -21.15
N ILE A 302 36.43 40.18 -20.34
CA ILE A 302 37.11 41.41 -20.78
C ILE A 302 38.28 41.72 -19.84
N LYS A 303 39.41 42.16 -20.43
CA LYS A 303 40.65 42.50 -19.71
C LYS A 303 41.01 43.97 -19.90
N THR A 304 41.25 44.69 -18.81
CA THR A 304 41.63 46.12 -18.84
C THR A 304 42.80 46.40 -17.88
N LYS A 305 43.38 47.62 -17.93
CA LYS A 305 44.54 48.01 -17.10
C LYS A 305 44.32 49.25 -16.23
N ALA A 306 43.31 50.08 -16.53
CA ALA A 306 43.08 51.32 -15.81
C ALA A 306 42.22 51.10 -14.56
N LEU A 307 42.73 51.50 -13.39
CA LEU A 307 41.97 51.39 -12.13
C LEU A 307 40.79 52.38 -12.12
N ASP A 308 40.99 53.57 -12.68
CA ASP A 308 39.95 54.61 -12.77
C ASP A 308 38.79 54.20 -13.69
N GLU A 309 39.05 53.34 -14.67
CA GLU A 309 38.04 52.70 -15.54
C GLU A 309 37.22 51.68 -14.75
N LEU A 310 37.89 50.78 -14.02
CA LEU A 310 37.24 49.80 -13.14
C LEU A 310 36.32 50.46 -12.10
N ILE A 311 36.73 51.61 -11.55
CA ILE A 311 35.91 52.42 -10.64
C ILE A 311 34.64 52.93 -11.35
N ARG A 312 34.74 53.42 -12.59
CA ARG A 312 33.56 53.84 -13.38
C ARG A 312 32.62 52.67 -13.70
N VAL A 313 33.16 51.52 -14.08
CA VAL A 313 32.39 50.28 -14.29
C VAL A 313 31.66 49.84 -13.02
N THR A 314 32.28 50.02 -11.85
CA THR A 314 31.67 49.61 -10.57
C THR A 314 30.56 50.56 -10.11
N LEU A 315 30.63 51.84 -10.49
CA LEU A 315 29.56 52.82 -10.24
C LEU A 315 28.34 52.63 -11.15
N ASN A 316 28.52 52.09 -12.36
CA ASN A 316 27.43 51.71 -13.25
C ASN A 316 27.70 50.36 -13.93
N PRO A 317 27.41 49.22 -13.27
CA PRO A 317 27.80 47.89 -13.76
C PRO A 317 26.82 47.33 -14.82
N ASN A 318 26.20 48.17 -15.64
CA ASN A 318 25.24 47.78 -16.67
C ASN A 318 25.74 48.19 -18.05
N LEU A 319 25.81 47.24 -18.99
CA LEU A 319 26.12 47.49 -20.39
C LEU A 319 24.88 47.23 -21.26
N VAL A 320 24.64 48.08 -22.26
CA VAL A 320 23.59 47.84 -23.27
C VAL A 320 24.25 47.66 -24.63
N VAL A 321 23.96 46.55 -25.30
CA VAL A 321 24.47 46.24 -26.65
C VAL A 321 23.30 45.74 -27.51
N ARG A 322 22.96 46.47 -28.58
CA ARG A 322 21.80 46.18 -29.45
C ARG A 322 20.51 45.93 -28.62
N ASP A 323 20.19 46.88 -27.73
CA ASP A 323 19.05 46.83 -26.80
C ASP A 323 19.04 45.65 -25.80
N GLN A 324 20.05 44.79 -25.79
CA GLN A 324 20.23 43.75 -24.78
C GLN A 324 21.00 44.30 -23.58
N LEU A 325 20.40 44.17 -22.38
CA LEU A 325 21.03 44.52 -21.11
C LEU A 325 21.93 43.38 -20.60
N ALA A 326 23.21 43.66 -20.45
CA ALA A 326 24.19 42.80 -19.80
C ALA A 326 24.60 43.37 -18.43
N GLN A 327 24.77 42.48 -17.46
CA GLN A 327 25.34 42.80 -16.16
C GLN A 327 26.85 42.60 -16.21
N ILE A 328 27.61 43.58 -15.74
CA ILE A 328 29.06 43.48 -15.55
C ILE A 328 29.35 43.06 -14.11
N TYR A 329 30.30 42.15 -13.96
CA TYR A 329 30.90 41.74 -12.71
C TYR A 329 32.38 42.19 -12.72
N PRO A 330 32.69 43.39 -12.20
CA PRO A 330 34.03 43.96 -12.23
C PRO A 330 34.99 43.15 -11.35
N CYS A 331 36.20 42.89 -11.84
CA CYS A 331 37.24 42.15 -11.11
C CYS A 331 36.76 40.85 -10.45
N ALA A 332 35.92 40.08 -11.15
CA ALA A 332 35.28 38.89 -10.59
C ALA A 332 36.11 37.62 -10.76
N PHE A 333 35.96 36.67 -9.83
CA PHE A 333 36.43 35.31 -10.02
C PHE A 333 35.36 34.49 -10.74
N CYS A 334 35.75 33.80 -11.82
CA CYS A 334 34.95 32.71 -12.36
C CYS A 334 35.41 31.38 -11.75
N ASP A 335 34.44 30.57 -11.35
CA ASP A 335 34.59 29.19 -10.91
C ASP A 335 33.49 28.33 -11.56
N PHE A 336 33.75 27.05 -11.77
CA PHE A 336 32.80 26.11 -12.35
C PHE A 336 32.50 24.95 -11.40
N LEU A 337 31.26 24.45 -11.45
CA LEU A 337 30.87 23.17 -10.87
C LEU A 337 30.49 22.22 -12.01
N GLU A 338 31.01 21.00 -11.99
CA GLU A 338 30.72 19.96 -12.98
C GLU A 338 29.95 18.78 -12.39
N ASP A 339 29.31 18.00 -13.26
CA ASP A 339 28.70 16.72 -12.96
C ASP A 339 27.65 16.83 -11.82
N LEU A 340 26.88 17.92 -11.86
CA LEU A 340 25.81 18.29 -10.93
C LEU A 340 24.62 17.30 -10.98
N PRO A 341 23.89 17.12 -9.86
CA PRO A 341 22.57 16.50 -9.88
C PRO A 341 21.61 17.18 -10.88
N ALA A 342 20.83 16.40 -11.64
CA ALA A 342 19.90 16.95 -12.65
C ALA A 342 18.79 17.84 -12.03
N VAL A 343 18.54 17.69 -10.73
CA VAL A 343 17.59 18.49 -9.93
C VAL A 343 18.10 19.88 -9.56
N THR A 344 19.43 20.11 -9.64
CA THR A 344 20.06 21.31 -9.09
C THR A 344 19.39 22.58 -9.62
N THR A 345 19.13 23.52 -8.72
CA THR A 345 18.55 24.83 -9.06
C THR A 345 19.54 25.95 -8.78
N GLU A 346 19.42 27.07 -9.49
CA GLU A 346 20.23 28.26 -9.26
C GLU A 346 20.01 28.83 -7.84
N ASN A 347 18.81 28.67 -7.27
CA ASN A 347 18.52 29.03 -5.88
C ASN A 347 19.26 28.10 -4.91
N GLN A 348 19.18 26.77 -5.08
CA GLN A 348 19.92 25.81 -4.24
C GLN A 348 21.44 26.05 -4.29
N LEU A 349 21.99 26.34 -5.47
CA LEU A 349 23.40 26.74 -5.60
C LEU A 349 23.69 28.06 -4.90
N ARG A 350 22.81 29.07 -5.04
CA ARG A 350 22.95 30.37 -4.36
C ARG A 350 22.96 30.18 -2.86
N ASP A 351 22.00 29.45 -2.30
CA ASP A 351 21.88 29.19 -0.87
C ASP A 351 23.12 28.43 -0.36
N LEU A 352 23.61 27.42 -1.08
CA LEU A 352 24.82 26.68 -0.70
C LEU A 352 26.10 27.53 -0.75
N ILE A 353 26.26 28.38 -1.77
CA ILE A 353 27.39 29.31 -1.89
C ILE A 353 27.33 30.37 -0.79
N CYS A 354 26.16 30.98 -0.56
CA CYS A 354 25.91 31.96 0.50
C CYS A 354 26.19 31.39 1.90
N ASN A 355 25.76 30.16 2.17
CA ASN A 355 26.08 29.46 3.43
C ASN A 355 27.58 29.17 3.58
N ALA A 356 28.28 28.74 2.52
CA ALA A 356 29.72 28.49 2.57
C ALA A 356 30.53 29.76 2.93
N ILE A 357 30.17 30.90 2.32
CA ILE A 357 30.79 32.21 2.58
C ILE A 357 30.21 32.96 3.79
N GLN A 358 29.28 32.35 4.53
CA GLN A 358 28.64 32.89 5.74
C GLN A 358 27.88 34.21 5.52
N LEU A 359 27.26 34.40 4.35
CA LEU A 359 26.41 35.56 4.03
C LEU A 359 24.94 35.14 3.92
N THR A 360 24.04 35.87 4.57
CA THR A 360 22.59 35.58 4.56
C THR A 360 21.82 36.28 3.43
N ILE A 361 22.35 37.39 2.91
CA ILE A 361 21.83 38.14 1.77
C ILE A 361 23.02 38.57 0.92
N VAL A 362 22.92 38.42 -0.40
CA VAL A 362 23.99 38.73 -1.36
C VAL A 362 23.40 39.51 -2.52
N SER A 363 24.11 40.56 -3.00
CA SER A 363 23.63 41.35 -4.13
C SER A 363 23.60 40.54 -5.44
N PRO A 364 22.58 40.69 -6.31
CA PRO A 364 22.61 40.18 -7.67
C PRO A 364 23.81 40.67 -8.50
N SER A 365 24.38 41.84 -8.16
CA SER A 365 25.60 42.37 -8.79
C SER A 365 26.90 41.74 -8.26
N SER A 366 26.84 40.98 -7.15
CA SER A 366 28.00 40.36 -6.52
C SER A 366 28.12 38.87 -6.85
N LEU A 367 27.01 38.12 -6.96
CA LEU A 367 27.00 36.69 -7.29
C LEU A 367 26.11 36.37 -8.50
N CYS A 368 26.75 36.07 -9.64
CA CYS A 368 26.12 35.41 -10.78
C CYS A 368 26.20 33.88 -10.66
N ILE A 369 25.13 33.19 -11.04
CA ILE A 369 25.10 31.75 -11.24
C ILE A 369 24.34 31.52 -12.53
N GLU A 370 24.99 30.93 -13.52
CA GLU A 370 24.37 30.49 -14.78
C GLU A 370 24.39 28.96 -14.80
N LEU A 371 23.21 28.32 -14.82
CA LEU A 371 23.10 26.86 -14.77
C LEU A 371 22.85 26.27 -16.17
N ASN A 372 23.82 25.54 -16.72
CA ASN A 372 23.64 24.78 -17.95
C ASN A 372 23.10 23.37 -17.64
N LYS A 373 21.76 23.27 -17.53
CA LYS A 373 21.04 22.00 -17.28
C LYS A 373 21.28 20.93 -18.34
N ASN A 374 21.56 21.29 -19.60
CA ASN A 374 21.85 20.31 -20.66
C ASN A 374 23.22 19.64 -20.46
N MET A 375 24.13 20.30 -19.73
CA MET A 375 25.48 19.82 -19.47
C MET A 375 25.69 19.34 -18.03
N ASN A 376 24.71 19.52 -17.13
CA ASN A 376 24.86 19.28 -15.69
C ASN A 376 26.10 19.99 -15.12
N ASN A 377 26.30 21.26 -15.50
CA ASN A 377 27.35 22.12 -14.96
C ASN A 377 26.82 23.54 -14.72
N ALA A 378 27.52 24.31 -13.89
CA ALA A 378 27.19 25.70 -13.59
C ALA A 378 28.44 26.58 -13.66
N CYS A 379 28.27 27.79 -14.17
CA CYS A 379 29.24 28.88 -14.10
C CYS A 379 28.88 29.80 -12.93
N ILE A 380 29.85 30.04 -12.03
CA ILE A 380 29.71 30.90 -10.87
C ILE A 380 30.67 32.07 -11.04
N ILE A 381 30.16 33.30 -10.98
CA ILE A 381 30.98 34.51 -11.04
C ILE A 381 30.76 35.31 -9.76
N THR A 382 31.83 35.51 -8.99
CA THR A 382 31.82 36.20 -7.69
C THR A 382 32.67 37.47 -7.68
N THR A 383 32.09 38.57 -7.22
CA THR A 383 32.79 39.83 -6.91
C THR A 383 32.31 40.43 -5.58
N ASN A 384 32.94 41.54 -5.17
CA ASN A 384 32.73 42.21 -3.88
C ASN A 384 32.77 41.21 -2.69
N GLU A 385 31.78 41.27 -1.80
CA GLU A 385 31.68 40.46 -0.58
C GLU A 385 31.71 38.94 -0.85
N THR A 386 31.32 38.52 -2.05
CA THR A 386 31.21 37.09 -2.40
C THR A 386 32.53 36.45 -2.81
N ARG A 387 33.59 37.25 -2.96
CA ARG A 387 34.96 36.78 -3.29
C ARG A 387 35.52 35.83 -2.24
N LYS A 388 34.97 35.84 -1.01
CA LYS A 388 35.22 34.86 0.06
C LYS A 388 35.08 33.40 -0.47
N TRP A 389 34.19 33.14 -1.44
CA TRP A 389 34.02 31.87 -2.18
C TRP A 389 35.30 31.36 -2.88
N ALA A 390 36.27 32.24 -3.18
CA ALA A 390 37.53 31.84 -3.77
C ALA A 390 38.31 30.84 -2.90
N LYS A 391 38.18 30.94 -1.57
CA LYS A 391 38.85 30.08 -0.57
C LYS A 391 38.32 28.63 -0.59
N ASP A 392 37.03 28.44 -0.85
CA ASP A 392 36.40 27.12 -0.89
C ASP A 392 36.77 26.31 -2.13
N ASN A 393 36.89 25.00 -1.99
CA ASN A 393 37.32 24.10 -3.09
C ASN A 393 36.24 23.09 -3.52
N PHE A 394 35.12 23.01 -2.81
CA PHE A 394 34.00 22.10 -3.06
C PHE A 394 32.75 22.58 -2.32
N ILE A 395 31.59 22.04 -2.69
CA ILE A 395 30.36 22.05 -1.87
C ILE A 395 29.76 20.65 -1.83
N TYR A 396 28.83 20.43 -0.90
CA TYR A 396 27.94 19.28 -0.91
C TYR A 396 26.56 19.72 -1.44
N ILE A 397 26.05 19.03 -2.44
CA ILE A 397 24.68 19.17 -2.95
C ILE A 397 23.98 17.85 -2.68
N ASP A 398 22.96 17.85 -1.80
CA ASP A 398 22.19 16.66 -1.45
C ASP A 398 23.09 15.45 -1.08
N TYR A 399 24.09 15.72 -0.23
CA TYR A 399 25.19 14.83 0.20
C TYR A 399 26.20 14.41 -0.89
N GLN A 400 25.99 14.71 -2.17
CA GLN A 400 27.00 14.52 -3.22
C GLN A 400 28.11 15.59 -3.10
N TYR A 401 29.36 15.13 -3.04
CA TYR A 401 30.55 15.99 -3.11
C TYR A 401 30.74 16.54 -4.53
N VAL A 402 30.69 17.86 -4.69
CA VAL A 402 30.91 18.56 -5.97
C VAL A 402 32.13 19.47 -5.85
N ARG A 403 33.20 19.14 -6.59
CA ARG A 403 34.47 19.88 -6.56
C ARG A 403 34.46 21.10 -7.49
N LYS A 404 34.91 22.24 -6.98
CA LYS A 404 35.09 23.49 -7.74
C LYS A 404 36.24 23.38 -8.75
N ARG A 405 36.07 23.96 -9.93
CA ARG A 405 37.04 23.91 -11.05
C ARG A 405 37.32 25.32 -11.60
N LYS A 406 38.56 25.56 -12.05
CA LYS A 406 38.96 26.81 -12.74
C LYS A 406 38.78 26.79 -14.25
N SER A 407 38.46 25.63 -14.83
CA SER A 407 38.13 25.44 -16.24
C SER A 407 37.11 24.31 -16.38
N LEU A 408 36.30 24.36 -17.45
CA LEU A 408 35.38 23.29 -17.81
C LEU A 408 36.11 22.16 -18.57
N SER A 409 35.64 20.94 -18.36
CA SER A 409 35.82 19.87 -19.34
C SER A 409 34.91 20.11 -20.54
N HIS A 410 35.40 19.69 -21.70
CA HIS A 410 34.71 19.79 -22.98
C HIS A 410 34.14 18.40 -23.31
N ARG A 411 32.99 18.35 -23.99
CA ARG A 411 32.36 17.09 -24.42
C ARG A 411 32.43 16.95 -25.94
N LEU A 412 33.00 15.84 -26.38
CA LEU A 412 33.17 15.49 -27.79
C LEU A 412 32.26 14.29 -28.11
N LEU A 413 31.52 14.39 -29.21
CA LEU A 413 30.75 13.29 -29.79
C LEU A 413 31.58 12.61 -30.88
N VAL A 414 31.75 11.29 -30.76
CA VAL A 414 32.56 10.44 -31.64
C VAL A 414 31.65 9.36 -32.24
N SER A 415 31.64 9.20 -33.57
CA SER A 415 30.68 8.33 -34.26
C SER A 415 31.15 7.97 -35.69
N PRO A 416 30.90 6.76 -36.21
CA PRO A 416 30.29 5.61 -35.55
C PRO A 416 31.29 4.84 -34.67
N VAL A 417 30.83 4.33 -33.53
CA VAL A 417 31.59 3.42 -32.65
C VAL A 417 30.69 2.22 -32.37
N CYS A 418 31.06 1.03 -32.84
CA CYS A 418 30.12 -0.10 -32.92
C CYS A 418 30.17 -0.96 -31.66
N GLU A 419 31.36 -1.28 -31.20
CA GLU A 419 31.61 -2.20 -30.08
C GLU A 419 32.26 -1.49 -28.90
N LYS A 420 32.27 -2.13 -27.72
CA LYS A 420 32.82 -1.49 -26.51
C LYS A 420 34.35 -1.45 -26.56
N GLU A 421 34.94 -2.48 -27.17
CA GLU A 421 36.34 -2.62 -27.53
C GLU A 421 36.79 -1.43 -28.40
N ASP A 422 36.00 -1.02 -29.40
CA ASP A 422 36.28 0.18 -30.21
C ASP A 422 36.45 1.42 -29.31
N ALA A 423 35.55 1.63 -28.35
CA ALA A 423 35.58 2.80 -27.47
C ALA A 423 36.83 2.84 -26.57
N ASP A 424 37.27 1.68 -26.06
CA ASP A 424 38.51 1.54 -25.31
C ASP A 424 39.75 1.72 -26.19
N ILE A 425 39.72 1.27 -27.45
CA ILE A 425 40.77 1.50 -28.45
C ILE A 425 40.88 3.00 -28.79
N ILE A 426 39.74 3.67 -29.04
CA ILE A 426 39.66 5.09 -29.39
C ILE A 426 40.33 5.95 -28.33
N VAL A 427 39.99 5.76 -27.04
CA VAL A 427 40.54 6.59 -25.95
C VAL A 427 42.01 6.28 -25.64
N ARG A 428 42.50 5.10 -26.04
CA ARG A 428 43.92 4.71 -25.94
C ARG A 428 44.74 5.10 -27.16
N ASP A 429 44.14 5.67 -28.20
CA ASP A 429 44.90 6.13 -29.37
C ASP A 429 45.86 7.27 -28.99
N LYS A 430 47.00 7.32 -29.70
CA LYS A 430 48.06 8.32 -29.49
C LYS A 430 47.55 9.74 -29.63
N PHE A 431 46.54 9.99 -30.47
CA PHE A 431 45.92 11.29 -30.66
C PHE A 431 45.35 11.87 -29.35
N PHE A 432 44.67 11.06 -28.55
CA PHE A 432 44.09 11.52 -27.28
C PHE A 432 45.07 11.52 -26.11
N ALA A 433 46.22 10.84 -26.24
CA ALA A 433 47.33 10.83 -25.28
C ALA A 433 46.92 10.58 -23.80
N GLY A 434 45.85 9.81 -23.56
CA GLY A 434 45.28 9.57 -22.22
C GLY A 434 44.59 10.77 -21.56
N LYS A 435 44.40 11.89 -22.28
CA LYS A 435 43.73 13.12 -21.79
C LYS A 435 42.21 13.13 -22.01
N ALA A 436 41.69 12.20 -22.82
CA ALA A 436 40.26 11.94 -22.96
C ALA A 436 39.81 10.82 -22.02
N LYS A 437 38.53 10.85 -21.63
CA LYS A 437 37.88 9.78 -20.85
C LYS A 437 36.52 9.45 -21.44
N ILE A 438 36.19 8.17 -21.54
CA ILE A 438 34.83 7.72 -21.89
C ILE A 438 33.85 8.26 -20.84
N LEU A 439 32.83 8.99 -21.29
CA LEU A 439 31.71 9.44 -20.46
C LEU A 439 30.48 8.55 -20.68
N TYR A 440 30.09 8.32 -21.94
CA TYR A 440 28.96 7.46 -22.32
C TYR A 440 29.21 6.72 -23.63
N HIS A 441 28.63 5.51 -23.78
CA HIS A 441 28.52 4.79 -25.05
C HIS A 441 27.04 4.47 -25.34
N LEU A 442 26.52 4.93 -26.47
CA LEU A 442 25.08 5.07 -26.75
C LEU A 442 24.75 4.60 -28.17
N GLY A 443 24.70 3.28 -28.37
CA GLY A 443 24.56 2.69 -29.71
C GLY A 443 25.84 2.95 -30.51
N GLN A 444 25.72 3.59 -31.68
CA GLN A 444 26.87 3.97 -32.52
C GLN A 444 27.61 5.25 -32.07
N HIS A 445 27.30 5.78 -30.89
CA HIS A 445 27.78 7.10 -30.45
C HIS A 445 28.55 7.03 -29.14
N LEU A 446 29.79 7.52 -29.15
CA LEU A 446 30.67 7.62 -27.99
C LEU A 446 30.78 9.10 -27.57
N ILE A 447 30.54 9.39 -26.30
CA ILE A 447 30.73 10.73 -25.72
C ILE A 447 31.98 10.70 -24.85
N LEU A 448 32.95 11.55 -25.18
CA LEU A 448 34.20 11.72 -24.45
C LEU A 448 34.18 13.01 -23.62
N LYS A 449 34.69 12.93 -22.38
CA LYS A 449 35.03 14.08 -21.52
C LYS A 449 36.52 14.37 -21.68
N ILE A 450 36.86 15.56 -22.18
CA ILE A 450 38.23 16.00 -22.45
C ILE A 450 38.56 17.18 -21.53
N HIS A 451 39.65 17.09 -20.78
CA HIS A 451 40.07 18.13 -19.83
C HIS A 451 41.08 19.13 -20.39
N ASP A 452 41.68 18.83 -21.55
CA ASP A 452 42.63 19.70 -22.25
C ASP A 452 41.90 20.41 -23.41
N LYS A 453 41.84 21.75 -23.35
CA LYS A 453 41.13 22.54 -24.35
C LYS A 453 41.80 22.48 -25.73
N ASN A 454 43.13 22.47 -25.78
CA ASN A 454 43.86 22.45 -27.04
C ASN A 454 43.56 21.14 -27.78
N LEU A 455 43.63 20.01 -27.07
CA LEU A 455 43.23 18.70 -27.62
C LEU A 455 41.77 18.68 -28.08
N TYR A 456 40.85 19.33 -27.35
CA TYR A 456 39.45 19.41 -27.77
C TYR A 456 39.28 20.22 -29.06
N ASP A 457 39.92 21.37 -29.16
CA ASP A 457 39.88 22.21 -30.37
C ASP A 457 40.56 21.47 -31.55
N ASP A 458 41.66 20.75 -31.32
CA ASP A 458 42.30 19.84 -32.31
C ASP A 458 41.35 18.72 -32.77
N CYS A 459 40.57 18.12 -31.87
CA CYS A 459 39.55 17.13 -32.23
C CYS A 459 38.50 17.71 -33.20
N LEU A 460 38.06 18.94 -32.97
CA LEU A 460 37.10 19.62 -33.85
C LEU A 460 37.71 20.00 -35.20
N ASN A 461 38.96 20.45 -35.21
CA ASN A 461 39.70 20.82 -36.42
C ASN A 461 39.98 19.63 -37.33
N HIS A 462 40.27 18.46 -36.77
CA HIS A 462 40.49 17.23 -37.56
C HIS A 462 39.20 16.67 -38.17
N ALA A 463 38.05 16.85 -37.53
CA ALA A 463 36.68 16.45 -37.92
C ALA A 463 36.44 14.94 -38.16
N THR A 464 37.37 14.20 -38.76
CA THR A 464 37.35 12.75 -38.94
C THR A 464 38.74 12.18 -38.63
N LEU A 465 38.81 11.16 -37.79
CA LEU A 465 40.03 10.50 -37.35
C LEU A 465 39.98 9.01 -37.69
N LYS A 466 41.08 8.48 -38.23
CA LYS A 466 41.27 7.05 -38.47
C LYS A 466 42.11 6.45 -37.35
N ILE A 467 41.60 5.38 -36.74
CA ILE A 467 42.16 4.74 -35.55
C ILE A 467 42.44 3.27 -35.87
N GLY A 468 43.68 2.83 -35.64
CA GLY A 468 44.14 1.52 -36.10
C GLY A 468 44.05 1.36 -37.63
N LYS A 469 43.68 0.16 -38.10
CA LYS A 469 43.58 -0.15 -39.53
C LYS A 469 42.20 0.12 -40.13
N ASP A 470 41.13 -0.02 -39.34
CA ASP A 470 39.78 -0.21 -39.90
C ASP A 470 38.71 0.71 -39.26
N ILE A 471 38.97 1.31 -38.09
CA ILE A 471 38.03 2.21 -37.41
C ILE A 471 38.19 3.63 -37.98
N ASN A 472 37.10 4.22 -38.49
CA ASN A 472 37.04 5.63 -38.89
C ASN A 472 35.92 6.32 -38.11
N VAL A 473 36.23 7.39 -37.39
CA VAL A 473 35.26 8.14 -36.56
C VAL A 473 35.21 9.61 -36.95
N THR A 474 34.00 10.15 -37.07
CA THR A 474 33.74 11.58 -37.11
C THR A 474 33.72 12.12 -35.68
N MET A 475 34.30 13.30 -35.45
CA MET A 475 34.42 13.96 -34.15
C MET A 475 33.77 15.35 -34.23
N VAL A 476 32.75 15.61 -33.39
CA VAL A 476 31.99 16.87 -33.39
C VAL A 476 31.69 17.38 -31.98
N ASN A 477 31.43 18.68 -31.87
CA ASN A 477 31.06 19.32 -30.61
C ASN A 477 29.72 18.77 -30.10
N TYR A 478 29.70 18.23 -28.87
CA TYR A 478 28.47 17.81 -28.21
C TYR A 478 27.72 19.04 -27.64
N LEU A 479 26.94 19.70 -28.50
CA LEU A 479 26.14 20.90 -28.20
C LEU A 479 24.93 20.66 -27.26
N GLY A 480 24.91 19.58 -26.46
CA GLY A 480 23.85 19.33 -25.48
C GLY A 480 22.42 19.30 -26.05
N ARG A 481 22.24 18.75 -27.26
CA ARG A 481 20.89 18.57 -27.85
C ARG A 481 20.03 17.66 -26.95
N PRO A 482 18.72 17.92 -26.79
CA PRO A 482 17.85 17.15 -25.91
C PRO A 482 17.45 15.78 -26.49
N HIS A 483 18.37 14.82 -26.52
CA HIS A 483 18.23 13.53 -25.81
C HIS A 483 19.52 12.71 -25.94
N PRO A 484 19.84 11.82 -24.96
CA PRO A 484 19.00 11.47 -23.82
C PRO A 484 19.67 11.66 -22.45
N ASN A 485 18.98 12.34 -21.53
CA ASN A 485 19.10 12.06 -20.10
C ASN A 485 18.36 10.73 -19.79
N ALA A 486 18.74 9.65 -20.50
CA ALA A 486 18.22 8.30 -20.25
C ALA A 486 18.94 7.63 -19.07
N THR A 487 18.86 8.33 -17.93
CA THR A 487 18.17 7.74 -16.79
C THR A 487 16.71 7.43 -17.17
N GLU A 488 15.93 8.30 -17.81
CA GLU A 488 14.52 7.94 -18.10
C GLU A 488 14.33 6.78 -19.10
N ILE A 489 13.30 5.96 -18.85
CA ILE A 489 12.82 4.90 -19.76
C ILE A 489 11.99 5.55 -20.88
N ASP A 490 12.60 5.75 -22.05
CA ASP A 490 11.96 6.36 -23.22
C ASP A 490 11.97 5.47 -24.48
N SER A 491 11.33 5.92 -25.56
CA SER A 491 11.24 5.21 -26.84
C SER A 491 12.61 4.92 -27.47
N TYR A 492 13.53 5.88 -27.46
CA TYR A 492 14.85 5.77 -28.06
C TYR A 492 15.83 4.96 -27.21
N THR A 493 15.56 4.75 -25.93
CA THR A 493 16.51 4.14 -24.98
C THR A 493 16.04 2.83 -24.38
N TRP A 494 14.74 2.57 -24.40
CA TRP A 494 14.16 1.28 -24.03
C TRP A 494 13.15 0.75 -25.05
N TYR A 495 12.00 1.41 -25.23
CA TYR A 495 10.82 0.77 -25.87
C TYR A 495 11.05 0.37 -27.34
N ASP A 496 11.53 1.28 -28.18
CA ASP A 496 11.71 1.03 -29.62
C ASP A 496 13.10 0.43 -29.95
N LYS A 497 13.85 -0.03 -28.93
CA LYS A 497 15.17 -0.66 -29.11
C LYS A 497 15.39 -1.89 -28.22
N LYS A 498 15.67 -1.68 -26.93
CA LYS A 498 16.13 -2.76 -26.03
C LYS A 498 14.99 -3.67 -25.59
N MET A 499 13.79 -3.13 -25.38
CA MET A 499 12.60 -3.92 -25.10
C MET A 499 12.26 -4.91 -26.23
N LEU A 500 12.51 -4.53 -27.49
CA LEU A 500 12.31 -5.40 -28.66
C LEU A 500 13.31 -6.57 -28.73
N GLN A 501 14.43 -6.48 -28.02
CA GLN A 501 15.46 -7.53 -27.94
C GLN A 501 15.25 -8.50 -26.76
N CYS A 502 14.20 -8.31 -25.95
CA CYS A 502 13.98 -9.08 -24.72
C CYS A 502 12.59 -9.70 -24.66
N GLU A 503 12.54 -11.01 -24.43
CA GLU A 503 11.30 -11.74 -24.13
C GLU A 503 10.52 -11.09 -22.98
N PRO A 504 9.18 -11.18 -22.98
CA PRO A 504 8.35 -10.74 -21.86
C PRO A 504 8.48 -11.72 -20.68
N ASP A 505 9.59 -11.65 -19.94
CA ASP A 505 9.79 -12.27 -18.63
C ASP A 505 10.77 -11.42 -17.78
N ILE A 506 10.52 -11.25 -16.47
CA ILE A 506 11.45 -10.58 -15.55
C ILE A 506 12.66 -11.44 -15.15
N MET A 507 12.54 -12.77 -15.21
CA MET A 507 13.55 -13.69 -14.65
C MET A 507 14.96 -13.53 -15.27
N PRO A 508 15.14 -13.33 -16.60
CA PRO A 508 16.46 -13.10 -17.20
C PRO A 508 17.16 -11.81 -16.74
N PHE A 509 16.41 -10.85 -16.20
CA PHE A 509 16.96 -9.61 -15.65
C PHE A 509 17.31 -9.74 -14.16
N LEU A 510 16.58 -10.57 -13.42
CA LEU A 510 16.83 -10.75 -11.97
C LEU A 510 18.21 -11.39 -11.70
N THR A 511 18.67 -12.27 -12.58
CA THR A 511 20.03 -12.84 -12.58
C THR A 511 21.11 -11.86 -13.05
N GLN A 512 20.73 -10.69 -13.57
CA GLN A 512 21.63 -9.62 -14.02
C GLN A 512 21.33 -8.31 -13.26
N PRO A 513 21.65 -8.21 -11.95
CA PRO A 513 21.28 -7.06 -11.12
C PRO A 513 21.84 -5.71 -11.63
N ASP A 514 22.96 -5.74 -12.35
CA ASP A 514 23.57 -4.56 -12.99
C ASP A 514 22.96 -4.16 -14.34
N HIS A 515 21.96 -4.90 -14.84
CA HIS A 515 21.33 -4.61 -16.13
C HIS A 515 20.74 -3.20 -16.17
N LYS A 516 20.98 -2.46 -17.27
CA LYS A 516 20.75 -1.01 -17.35
C LYS A 516 19.35 -0.58 -16.88
N ILE A 517 18.32 -1.40 -17.13
CA ILE A 517 16.93 -1.13 -16.75
C ILE A 517 16.74 -0.78 -15.26
N PHE A 518 17.52 -1.37 -14.35
CA PHE A 518 17.42 -1.10 -12.91
C PHE A 518 18.05 0.24 -12.50
N ARG A 519 18.72 0.92 -13.43
CA ARG A 519 19.31 2.25 -13.27
C ARG A 519 18.54 3.30 -14.07
N LEU A 520 17.36 2.95 -14.61
CA LEU A 520 16.50 3.86 -15.34
C LEU A 520 15.34 4.39 -14.47
N THR A 521 15.00 5.67 -14.60
CA THR A 521 13.89 6.37 -13.95
C THR A 521 12.59 6.21 -14.76
N TRP A 522 11.45 6.18 -14.08
CA TRP A 522 10.14 6.01 -14.75
C TRP A 522 9.73 7.25 -15.54
N ASN A 523 9.10 7.05 -16.70
CA ASN A 523 8.33 8.09 -17.40
C ASN A 523 6.95 7.54 -17.75
N ALA A 524 5.94 7.96 -16.99
CA ALA A 524 4.57 7.46 -17.10
C ALA A 524 3.88 7.90 -18.40
N GLN A 525 4.11 9.13 -18.86
CA GLN A 525 3.51 9.65 -20.08
C GLN A 525 4.01 8.90 -21.32
N VAL A 526 5.33 8.70 -21.46
CA VAL A 526 5.90 7.97 -22.61
C VAL A 526 5.47 6.49 -22.62
N TRP A 527 5.32 5.87 -21.44
CA TRP A 527 4.72 4.54 -21.35
C TRP A 527 3.26 4.54 -21.82
N LEU A 528 2.46 5.51 -21.36
CA LEU A 528 1.04 5.64 -21.68
C LEU A 528 0.81 5.93 -23.17
N ASP A 529 1.66 6.75 -23.79
CA ASP A 529 1.65 7.03 -25.23
C ASP A 529 1.92 5.76 -26.05
N GLN A 530 2.95 4.98 -25.69
CA GLN A 530 3.24 3.69 -26.35
C GLN A 530 2.12 2.67 -26.14
N PHE A 531 1.55 2.59 -24.93
CA PHE A 531 0.44 1.67 -24.64
C PHE A 531 -0.85 2.05 -25.38
N ASN A 532 -1.15 3.35 -25.52
CA ASN A 532 -2.29 3.85 -26.27
C ASN A 532 -2.09 3.76 -27.80
N ARG A 533 -0.86 3.89 -28.30
CA ARG A 533 -0.50 3.62 -29.71
C ARG A 533 -0.89 2.19 -30.10
N LEU A 534 -0.56 1.19 -29.26
CA LEU A 534 -0.95 -0.21 -29.49
C LEU A 534 -2.48 -0.43 -29.45
N LYS A 535 -3.21 0.25 -28.54
CA LYS A 535 -4.69 0.21 -28.52
C LYS A 535 -5.29 0.77 -29.81
N THR A 536 -4.75 1.90 -30.32
CA THR A 536 -5.26 2.55 -31.54
C THR A 536 -5.01 1.69 -32.78
N LEU A 537 -3.79 1.16 -32.94
CA LEU A 537 -3.45 0.24 -34.04
C LEU A 537 -4.37 -0.98 -34.06
N GLN A 538 -4.64 -1.60 -32.90
CA GLN A 538 -5.53 -2.75 -32.82
C GLN A 538 -6.98 -2.40 -33.20
N ARG A 539 -7.50 -1.23 -32.80
CA ARG A 539 -8.85 -0.78 -33.23
C ARG A 539 -8.94 -0.58 -34.74
N GLN A 540 -7.95 0.11 -35.32
CA GLN A 540 -7.93 0.39 -36.76
C GLN A 540 -7.88 -0.90 -37.59
N TYR A 541 -7.04 -1.86 -37.21
CA TYR A 541 -7.00 -3.18 -37.87
C TYR A 541 -8.29 -3.99 -37.68
N LEU A 542 -8.95 -3.92 -36.51
CA LEU A 542 -10.24 -4.59 -36.30
C LEU A 542 -11.38 -3.99 -37.13
N GLN A 543 -11.39 -2.68 -37.36
CA GLN A 543 -12.34 -2.06 -38.29
C GLN A 543 -12.11 -2.55 -39.72
N ILE A 544 -10.86 -2.46 -40.21
CA ILE A 544 -10.49 -2.92 -41.55
C ILE A 544 -10.81 -4.41 -41.76
N TYR A 545 -10.61 -5.27 -40.77
CA TYR A 545 -10.95 -6.68 -40.86
C TYR A 545 -12.47 -6.91 -40.93
N ASN A 546 -13.25 -6.25 -40.06
CA ASN A 546 -14.71 -6.38 -40.04
C ASN A 546 -15.38 -5.84 -41.32
N ASP A 547 -14.83 -4.78 -41.92
CA ASP A 547 -15.36 -4.18 -43.15
C ASP A 547 -15.11 -5.05 -44.41
N ASN A 548 -14.23 -6.05 -44.35
CA ASN A 548 -13.80 -6.86 -45.50
C ASN A 548 -14.29 -8.33 -45.52
N ASN A 549 -15.01 -8.82 -44.50
CA ASN A 549 -15.61 -10.17 -44.46
C ASN A 549 -14.63 -11.34 -44.83
N VAL A 550 -13.40 -11.31 -44.31
CA VAL A 550 -12.40 -12.36 -44.57
C VAL A 550 -12.51 -13.48 -43.52
N ASP A 551 -13.26 -14.53 -43.85
CA ASP A 551 -13.76 -15.53 -42.89
C ASP A 551 -12.71 -16.57 -42.42
N ASP A 552 -11.61 -16.76 -43.16
CA ASP A 552 -10.75 -17.95 -43.05
C ASP A 552 -9.41 -17.79 -42.30
N ASP A 553 -9.05 -16.58 -41.84
CA ASP A 553 -7.91 -16.41 -40.93
C ASP A 553 -8.07 -15.18 -40.02
N LYS A 554 -7.88 -15.36 -38.71
CA LYS A 554 -7.88 -14.23 -37.76
C LYS A 554 -6.50 -13.59 -37.76
N PRO A 555 -6.38 -12.26 -37.96
CA PRO A 555 -5.09 -11.59 -38.06
C PRO A 555 -4.28 -11.73 -36.78
N ASP A 556 -2.95 -11.76 -36.92
CA ASP A 556 -2.03 -12.05 -35.84
C ASP A 556 -2.08 -11.02 -34.70
N HIS A 557 -2.95 -11.27 -33.72
CA HIS A 557 -3.02 -10.51 -32.48
C HIS A 557 -1.78 -10.71 -31.58
N THR A 558 -0.90 -11.67 -31.89
CA THR A 558 0.23 -12.06 -31.04
C THR A 558 1.20 -10.90 -30.87
N LEU A 559 1.70 -10.29 -31.94
CA LEU A 559 2.67 -9.18 -31.83
C LEU A 559 2.14 -7.99 -31.01
N ALA A 560 0.87 -7.60 -31.19
CA ALA A 560 0.28 -6.49 -30.44
C ALA A 560 0.02 -6.83 -28.96
N ASN A 561 -0.28 -8.10 -28.64
CA ASN A 561 -0.32 -8.59 -27.27
C ASN A 561 1.10 -8.62 -26.67
N GLU A 562 2.06 -9.19 -27.38
CA GLU A 562 3.44 -9.35 -26.95
C GLU A 562 4.10 -8.00 -26.63
N MET A 563 3.88 -6.97 -27.46
CA MET A 563 4.35 -5.61 -27.16
C MET A 563 3.69 -5.03 -25.89
N ARG A 564 2.41 -5.31 -25.62
CA ARG A 564 1.77 -4.93 -24.32
C ARG A 564 2.38 -5.69 -23.14
N HIS A 565 2.71 -6.96 -23.32
CA HIS A 565 3.35 -7.78 -22.29
C HIS A 565 4.75 -7.24 -21.99
N ARG A 566 5.59 -7.00 -23.01
CA ARG A 566 6.92 -6.36 -22.89
C ARG A 566 6.83 -4.98 -22.21
N LEU A 567 5.82 -4.16 -22.53
CA LEU A 567 5.55 -2.89 -21.84
C LEU A 567 5.22 -3.06 -20.36
N ARG A 568 4.42 -4.06 -19.97
CA ARG A 568 4.08 -4.34 -18.57
C ARG A 568 5.21 -5.00 -17.79
N VAL A 569 6.02 -5.84 -18.42
CA VAL A 569 7.30 -6.33 -17.86
C VAL A 569 8.23 -5.16 -17.53
N THR A 570 8.27 -4.14 -18.39
CA THR A 570 9.06 -2.91 -18.15
C THR A 570 8.61 -2.16 -16.89
N VAL A 571 7.30 -2.07 -16.62
CA VAL A 571 6.77 -1.52 -15.35
C VAL A 571 7.34 -2.33 -14.17
N MET A 572 7.27 -3.66 -14.24
CA MET A 572 7.70 -4.53 -13.15
C MET A 572 9.22 -4.42 -12.89
N LEU A 573 10.05 -4.40 -13.94
CA LEU A 573 11.50 -4.20 -13.81
C LEU A 573 11.84 -2.87 -13.13
N ASN A 574 11.08 -1.81 -13.40
CA ASN A 574 11.27 -0.52 -12.74
C ASN A 574 10.72 -0.50 -11.29
N THR A 575 9.61 -1.18 -11.00
CA THR A 575 9.11 -1.42 -9.63
C THR A 575 10.14 -2.18 -8.78
N LEU A 576 10.80 -3.18 -9.37
CA LEU A 576 11.90 -3.93 -8.75
C LEU A 576 13.14 -3.05 -8.49
N ALA A 577 13.48 -2.16 -9.43
CA ALA A 577 14.55 -1.18 -9.26
C ALA A 577 14.31 -0.26 -8.05
N VAL A 578 13.11 0.31 -7.96
CA VAL A 578 12.70 1.22 -6.89
C VAL A 578 12.68 0.54 -5.51
N ILE A 579 12.25 -0.72 -5.43
CA ILE A 579 12.27 -1.51 -4.19
C ILE A 579 13.71 -1.85 -3.74
N ARG A 580 14.64 -2.06 -4.68
CA ARG A 580 16.07 -2.24 -4.40
C ARG A 580 16.73 -0.94 -3.94
N ASN A 581 16.46 0.17 -4.63
CA ASN A 581 17.06 1.48 -4.35
C ASN A 581 16.47 2.16 -3.09
N ARG A 582 15.26 1.74 -2.65
CA ARG A 582 14.47 2.37 -1.57
C ARG A 582 14.16 3.85 -1.85
N SER A 583 14.13 4.26 -3.12
CA SER A 583 13.70 5.59 -3.57
C SER A 583 13.15 5.55 -5.00
N TYR A 584 12.43 6.61 -5.37
CA TYR A 584 11.93 6.88 -6.72
C TYR A 584 11.83 8.38 -6.98
N THR A 585 11.50 8.77 -8.21
CA THR A 585 11.56 10.17 -8.67
C THR A 585 10.19 10.66 -9.18
N ILE A 586 9.79 11.88 -8.78
CA ILE A 586 8.61 12.59 -9.32
C ILE A 586 9.02 14.06 -9.57
N ASP A 587 8.74 14.60 -10.75
CA ASP A 587 9.14 15.95 -11.19
C ASP A 587 10.67 16.21 -11.01
N GLY A 588 11.48 15.18 -11.23
CA GLY A 588 12.92 15.18 -10.94
C GLY A 588 13.28 15.03 -9.45
N LYS A 589 12.41 15.44 -8.52
CA LYS A 589 12.65 15.30 -7.08
C LYS A 589 12.63 13.83 -6.64
N GLU A 590 13.60 13.44 -5.82
CA GLU A 590 13.65 12.11 -5.19
C GLU A 590 12.73 12.01 -3.97
N PHE A 591 12.08 10.86 -3.82
CA PHE A 591 11.21 10.47 -2.72
C PHE A 591 11.66 9.11 -2.15
N PRO A 592 11.85 8.98 -0.83
CA PRO A 592 12.20 7.70 -0.20
C PRO A 592 11.00 6.74 -0.15
N LEU A 593 11.25 5.46 -0.41
CA LEU A 593 10.26 4.38 -0.33
C LEU A 593 10.42 3.58 0.97
N TYR A 594 9.60 3.92 1.96
CA TYR A 594 9.49 3.17 3.20
C TYR A 594 8.63 1.92 3.00
N LEU A 595 9.27 0.77 2.77
CA LEU A 595 8.62 -0.53 2.79
C LEU A 595 8.37 -0.99 4.24
N ASN A 596 7.31 -1.75 4.46
CA ASN A 596 7.06 -2.34 5.76
C ASN A 596 7.94 -3.60 5.94
N ASP A 597 8.92 -3.52 6.84
CA ASP A 597 9.76 -4.67 7.21
C ASP A 597 9.01 -5.66 8.14
N ARG A 598 7.86 -5.27 8.69
CA ARG A 598 6.91 -6.14 9.41
C ARG A 598 5.77 -6.65 8.52
N GLN A 599 5.96 -6.66 7.19
CA GLN A 599 5.02 -7.31 6.28
C GLN A 599 4.87 -8.78 6.66
N MET A 600 3.63 -9.22 6.83
CA MET A 600 3.25 -10.53 7.36
C MET A 600 2.30 -11.22 6.38
N THR A 601 2.63 -12.46 6.05
CA THR A 601 1.87 -13.35 5.16
C THR A 601 1.38 -14.54 5.97
N ILE A 602 0.09 -14.88 5.89
CA ILE A 602 -0.52 -16.02 6.60
C ILE A 602 -1.27 -16.88 5.59
N VAL A 603 -0.82 -18.12 5.42
CA VAL A 603 -1.51 -19.16 4.65
C VAL A 603 -2.65 -19.73 5.49
N TYR A 604 -3.84 -19.74 4.91
CA TYR A 604 -5.04 -20.41 5.42
C TYR A 604 -5.39 -21.57 4.50
N ASN A 605 -5.58 -22.76 5.06
CA ASN A 605 -5.86 -24.00 4.34
C ASN A 605 -6.95 -24.84 5.02
N HIS A 606 -7.22 -26.04 4.52
CA HIS A 606 -8.29 -26.92 5.04
C HIS A 606 -8.09 -27.47 6.47
N LYS A 607 -6.98 -27.11 7.13
CA LYS A 607 -6.66 -27.46 8.52
C LYS A 607 -6.65 -26.23 9.44
N SER A 608 -6.77 -25.03 8.87
CA SER A 608 -6.65 -23.76 9.60
C SER A 608 -7.87 -23.45 10.44
N ILE A 609 -7.61 -23.05 11.69
CA ILE A 609 -8.62 -22.70 12.68
C ILE A 609 -8.54 -21.19 12.96
N LEU A 610 -9.57 -20.43 12.60
CA LEU A 610 -9.58 -18.98 12.82
C LEU A 610 -9.83 -18.61 14.29
N THR A 611 -10.50 -19.46 15.06
CA THR A 611 -10.77 -19.20 16.48
C THR A 611 -10.91 -20.53 17.23
N LEU A 612 -10.11 -20.73 18.28
CA LEU A 612 -10.27 -21.82 19.25
C LEU A 612 -11.54 -21.67 20.08
N GLY A 613 -12.16 -22.79 20.43
CA GLY A 613 -13.39 -22.85 21.20
C GLY A 613 -13.28 -22.41 22.66
N GLY A 614 -14.36 -21.81 23.11
CA GLY A 614 -14.70 -21.49 24.50
C GLY A 614 -16.16 -21.03 24.54
N LEU A 615 -16.64 -20.51 25.66
CA LEU A 615 -17.90 -19.77 25.69
C LEU A 615 -17.78 -18.56 24.74
N LEU A 616 -18.34 -18.69 23.54
CA LEU A 616 -18.32 -17.63 22.55
C LEU A 616 -18.99 -16.40 23.16
N PRO A 617 -18.34 -15.22 23.14
CA PRO A 617 -19.06 -13.99 23.46
C PRO A 617 -20.26 -13.89 22.51
N ASN A 618 -21.42 -13.55 23.07
CA ASN A 618 -22.68 -13.39 22.32
C ASN A 618 -22.58 -12.18 21.39
N ASN A 619 -21.80 -12.33 20.32
CA ASN A 619 -21.51 -11.31 19.33
C ASN A 619 -22.74 -11.08 18.46
N ARG A 620 -23.64 -10.25 19.00
CA ARG A 620 -24.44 -9.33 18.19
C ARG A 620 -23.51 -8.69 17.17
N ALA A 621 -23.97 -8.57 15.93
CA ALA A 621 -23.17 -8.03 14.86
C ALA A 621 -22.64 -6.62 15.25
N PRO A 622 -21.34 -6.31 15.06
CA PRO A 622 -20.72 -5.07 15.55
C PRO A 622 -21.30 -3.77 14.95
N TYR A 623 -22.04 -3.87 13.86
CA TYR A 623 -22.76 -2.77 13.22
C TYR A 623 -24.24 -3.14 13.04
N GLU A 624 -25.14 -2.17 13.18
CA GLU A 624 -26.59 -2.37 12.98
C GLU A 624 -26.95 -2.76 11.53
N LYS A 625 -26.05 -2.46 10.58
CA LYS A 625 -26.24 -2.69 9.15
C LYS A 625 -24.90 -2.69 8.40
N THR A 626 -24.89 -3.30 7.22
CA THR A 626 -23.79 -3.24 6.24
C THR A 626 -24.23 -2.44 5.02
N GLU A 627 -23.46 -1.42 4.64
CA GLU A 627 -23.66 -0.71 3.36
C GLU A 627 -22.95 -1.45 2.23
N VAL A 628 -23.67 -1.81 1.15
CA VAL A 628 -23.07 -2.38 -0.06
C VAL A 628 -23.11 -1.39 -1.20
N LYS A 629 -21.99 -1.27 -1.92
CA LYS A 629 -21.80 -0.35 -3.06
C LYS A 629 -21.06 -1.07 -4.19
N VAL A 630 -21.38 -0.71 -5.43
CA VAL A 630 -20.63 -1.11 -6.64
C VAL A 630 -20.10 0.16 -7.27
N ILE A 631 -18.82 0.17 -7.66
CA ILE A 631 -18.14 1.35 -8.18
C ILE A 631 -17.28 0.93 -9.37
N ASN A 632 -17.42 1.64 -10.50
CA ASN A 632 -16.59 1.46 -11.69
C ASN A 632 -15.28 2.25 -11.52
N GLU A 633 -14.41 1.74 -10.65
CA GLU A 633 -13.16 2.39 -10.23
C GLU A 633 -12.11 1.36 -9.83
N ASP A 634 -10.83 1.74 -9.91
CA ASP A 634 -9.69 0.92 -9.50
C ASP A 634 -9.75 0.51 -8.02
N CYS A 635 -9.46 -0.76 -7.75
CA CYS A 635 -9.58 -1.34 -6.40
C CYS A 635 -8.59 -0.76 -5.37
N LEU A 636 -7.44 -0.22 -5.77
CA LEU A 636 -6.53 0.50 -4.86
C LEU A 636 -6.98 1.94 -4.62
N ILE A 637 -7.51 2.64 -5.64
CA ILE A 637 -8.16 3.96 -5.46
C ILE A 637 -9.35 3.85 -4.49
N VAL A 638 -10.17 2.80 -4.61
CA VAL A 638 -11.28 2.55 -3.68
C VAL A 638 -10.76 2.20 -2.27
N TYR A 639 -9.68 1.42 -2.15
CA TYR A 639 -9.06 1.12 -0.85
C TYR A 639 -8.55 2.40 -0.16
N GLU A 640 -7.77 3.22 -0.85
CA GLU A 640 -7.27 4.52 -0.36
C GLU A 640 -8.41 5.41 0.11
N ASN A 641 -9.46 5.54 -0.71
CA ASN A 641 -10.66 6.29 -0.40
C ASN A 641 -11.39 5.84 0.87
N TYR A 642 -11.25 4.58 1.31
CA TYR A 642 -11.82 4.10 2.57
C TYR A 642 -10.80 4.18 3.73
N ALA A 643 -9.53 3.89 3.49
CA ALA A 643 -8.45 4.07 4.47
C ALA A 643 -8.36 5.52 4.97
N ALA A 644 -8.42 6.51 4.07
CA ALA A 644 -8.47 7.93 4.39
C ALA A 644 -9.69 8.35 5.24
N LYS A 645 -10.76 7.52 5.26
CA LYS A 645 -11.97 7.71 6.09
C LYS A 645 -11.89 6.96 7.43
N GLY A 646 -10.68 6.55 7.85
CA GLY A 646 -10.44 5.83 9.11
C GLY A 646 -11.04 4.43 9.16
N ARG A 647 -11.21 3.79 8.00
CA ARG A 647 -11.69 2.40 7.88
C ARG A 647 -10.50 1.43 7.97
N LYS A 648 -10.82 0.15 8.13
CA LYS A 648 -9.87 -0.98 8.03
C LYS A 648 -10.25 -1.85 6.81
N PRO A 649 -10.07 -1.35 5.58
CA PRO A 649 -10.36 -2.14 4.37
C PRO A 649 -9.47 -3.38 4.27
N LEU A 650 -10.04 -4.45 3.71
CA LEU A 650 -9.31 -5.59 3.16
C LEU A 650 -9.52 -5.60 1.65
N LEU A 651 -8.43 -5.70 0.89
CA LEU A 651 -8.48 -5.86 -0.56
C LEU A 651 -8.62 -7.34 -0.95
N LEU A 652 -9.52 -7.65 -1.88
CA LEU A 652 -9.54 -8.96 -2.54
C LEU A 652 -8.52 -8.96 -3.69
N ASN A 653 -7.52 -9.85 -3.62
CA ASN A 653 -6.74 -10.25 -4.78
C ASN A 653 -7.43 -11.46 -5.44
N MET A 654 -7.93 -11.29 -6.67
CA MET A 654 -8.58 -12.34 -7.47
C MET A 654 -7.53 -13.30 -8.08
N ALA A 655 -6.85 -14.03 -7.19
CA ALA A 655 -5.58 -14.66 -7.49
C ALA A 655 -5.65 -15.84 -8.48
N SER A 656 -4.55 -16.07 -9.18
CA SER A 656 -4.23 -17.37 -9.77
C SER A 656 -4.02 -18.41 -8.66
N GLY A 657 -4.65 -19.58 -8.77
CA GLY A 657 -4.43 -20.68 -7.83
C GLY A 657 -3.12 -21.45 -8.03
N SER A 658 -2.37 -21.17 -9.10
CA SER A 658 -1.20 -21.98 -9.50
C SER A 658 0.12 -21.21 -9.60
N SER A 659 0.09 -19.88 -9.49
CA SER A 659 1.24 -19.01 -9.75
C SER A 659 1.08 -17.71 -8.97
N PRO A 660 2.03 -17.31 -8.12
CA PRO A 660 1.93 -16.07 -7.35
C PRO A 660 1.91 -14.87 -8.29
N GLY A 661 0.93 -13.98 -8.14
CA GLY A 661 0.82 -12.81 -9.00
C GLY A 661 0.35 -13.11 -10.41
N GLY A 662 -0.25 -14.27 -10.67
CA GLY A 662 -0.74 -14.65 -11.99
C GLY A 662 0.36 -14.67 -13.04
N GLY A 663 0.20 -13.89 -14.11
CA GLY A 663 1.19 -13.73 -15.17
C GLY A 663 2.06 -12.46 -15.04
N TYR A 664 2.17 -11.84 -13.85
CA TYR A 664 2.80 -10.52 -13.72
C TYR A 664 4.26 -10.49 -14.22
N ARG A 665 5.01 -11.57 -13.97
CA ARG A 665 6.38 -11.78 -14.45
C ARG A 665 6.48 -11.66 -15.97
N LYS A 666 5.41 -11.99 -16.70
CA LYS A 666 5.31 -12.06 -18.16
C LYS A 666 4.46 -10.95 -18.79
N GLY A 667 4.06 -9.95 -18.01
CA GLY A 667 3.32 -8.80 -18.51
C GLY A 667 1.85 -9.04 -18.80
N ASP A 668 1.27 -10.14 -18.31
CA ASP A 668 -0.17 -10.36 -18.35
C ASP A 668 -0.90 -9.23 -17.57
N GLY A 669 -2.20 -9.07 -17.80
CA GLY A 669 -2.96 -7.97 -17.19
C GLY A 669 -4.41 -8.30 -16.89
N ALA A 670 -4.62 -8.87 -15.71
CA ALA A 670 -5.83 -8.72 -14.94
C ALA A 670 -5.53 -7.90 -13.66
N GLN A 671 -6.41 -7.99 -12.66
CA GLN A 671 -6.29 -7.26 -11.39
C GLN A 671 -5.04 -7.66 -10.61
N GLU A 672 -4.76 -8.96 -10.45
CA GLU A 672 -3.64 -9.46 -9.66
C GLU A 672 -2.30 -8.92 -10.18
N GLU A 673 -2.06 -8.97 -11.49
CA GLU A 673 -0.81 -8.49 -12.08
C GLU A 673 -0.66 -6.96 -11.94
N ASN A 674 -1.77 -6.21 -11.91
CA ASN A 674 -1.75 -4.78 -11.69
C ASN A 674 -1.38 -4.44 -10.23
N LEU A 675 -1.89 -5.19 -9.24
CA LEU A 675 -1.49 -5.05 -7.83
C LEU A 675 0.02 -5.30 -7.66
N PHE A 676 0.54 -6.37 -8.27
CA PHE A 676 1.96 -6.73 -8.20
C PHE A 676 2.86 -5.66 -8.85
N ARG A 677 2.45 -5.06 -9.98
CA ARG A 677 3.20 -3.98 -10.63
C ARG A 677 3.24 -2.67 -9.82
N ARG A 678 2.23 -2.42 -8.98
CA ARG A 678 2.05 -1.15 -8.23
C ARG A 678 2.54 -1.17 -6.79
N SER A 679 3.02 -2.30 -6.29
CA SER A 679 3.33 -2.50 -4.88
C SER A 679 4.50 -3.47 -4.65
N ASP A 680 4.85 -3.67 -3.37
CA ASP A 680 5.82 -4.68 -2.95
C ASP A 680 5.22 -6.08 -2.68
N TYR A 681 3.95 -6.32 -3.06
CA TYR A 681 3.16 -7.51 -2.71
C TYR A 681 3.81 -8.85 -3.14
N PHE A 682 4.68 -8.86 -4.15
CA PHE A 682 5.45 -10.07 -4.52
C PHE A 682 6.36 -10.56 -3.37
N ARG A 683 6.85 -9.69 -2.47
CA ARG A 683 7.60 -10.07 -1.25
C ARG A 683 6.79 -10.97 -0.31
N SER A 684 5.46 -10.92 -0.43
CA SER A 684 4.54 -11.80 0.28
C SER A 684 4.39 -13.14 -0.43
N LEU A 685 3.88 -13.13 -1.66
CA LEU A 685 3.36 -14.33 -2.31
C LEU A 685 4.38 -15.07 -3.18
N ASP A 686 5.40 -14.39 -3.70
CA ASP A 686 6.31 -14.95 -4.70
C ASP A 686 7.63 -15.46 -4.09
N ALA A 687 7.64 -16.74 -3.72
CA ALA A 687 8.79 -17.42 -3.11
C ALA A 687 10.00 -17.59 -4.05
N ASP A 688 9.81 -17.62 -5.38
CA ASP A 688 10.93 -17.77 -6.34
C ASP A 688 11.88 -16.55 -6.29
N LEU A 689 11.37 -15.41 -5.81
CA LEU A 689 12.10 -14.14 -5.76
C LEU A 689 12.89 -13.92 -4.46
N ASP A 690 12.73 -14.78 -3.46
CA ASP A 690 13.42 -14.68 -2.15
C ASP A 690 14.96 -14.59 -2.29
N GLN A 691 15.52 -15.27 -3.30
CA GLN A 691 16.95 -15.25 -3.61
C GLN A 691 17.44 -13.91 -4.21
N PHE A 692 16.52 -13.05 -4.68
CA PHE A 692 16.82 -11.79 -5.37
C PHE A 692 16.35 -10.54 -4.60
N ILE A 693 15.44 -10.70 -3.62
CA ILE A 693 14.73 -9.61 -2.94
C ILE A 693 14.32 -10.04 -1.53
N GLN A 694 14.44 -9.14 -0.55
CA GLN A 694 14.07 -9.39 0.85
C GLN A 694 12.58 -9.78 1.00
N PRO A 695 12.26 -11.02 1.43
CA PRO A 695 10.89 -11.48 1.58
C PRO A 695 10.18 -10.86 2.80
N SER A 696 8.88 -11.13 2.91
CA SER A 696 8.06 -10.93 4.11
C SER A 696 8.25 -12.08 5.13
N SER A 697 7.77 -11.91 6.36
CA SER A 697 7.61 -13.04 7.28
C SER A 697 6.38 -13.86 6.89
N ARG A 698 6.58 -15.15 6.59
CA ARG A 698 5.52 -16.07 6.15
C ARG A 698 5.16 -17.09 7.22
N PHE A 699 3.87 -17.27 7.45
CA PHE A 699 3.29 -18.15 8.45
C PHE A 699 2.18 -19.01 7.82
N TYR A 700 1.81 -20.10 8.48
CA TYR A 700 0.55 -20.79 8.25
C TYR A 700 -0.31 -20.78 9.51
N CYS A 701 -1.63 -20.75 9.35
CA CYS A 701 -2.57 -20.92 10.45
C CYS A 701 -2.78 -22.43 10.70
N SER A 702 -2.34 -22.92 11.86
CA SER A 702 -2.40 -24.35 12.17
C SER A 702 -3.77 -24.80 12.70
N SER A 703 -3.92 -26.12 12.90
CA SER A 703 -5.11 -26.72 13.53
C SER A 703 -5.23 -26.44 15.03
N THR A 704 -4.44 -25.53 15.57
CA THR A 704 -4.60 -24.95 16.91
C THR A 704 -4.91 -23.45 16.87
N GLY A 705 -5.14 -22.88 15.68
CA GLY A 705 -5.37 -21.46 15.46
C GLY A 705 -4.19 -20.55 15.81
N ARG A 706 -2.99 -21.12 15.86
CA ARG A 706 -1.72 -20.40 16.01
C ARG A 706 -1.15 -20.08 14.63
N PHE A 707 -0.42 -18.97 14.53
CA PHE A 707 0.39 -18.66 13.37
C PHE A 707 1.79 -19.22 13.61
N GLU A 708 2.16 -20.23 12.84
CA GLU A 708 3.44 -20.92 12.92
C GLU A 708 4.27 -20.60 11.67
N LEU A 709 5.59 -20.49 11.80
CA LEU A 709 6.46 -20.08 10.69
C LEU A 709 6.36 -21.09 9.54
N LEU A 710 6.15 -20.61 8.32
CA LEU A 710 6.04 -21.45 7.13
C LEU A 710 7.45 -21.96 6.74
N ALA A 711 7.73 -23.23 7.04
CA ALA A 711 9.05 -23.82 6.86
C ALA A 711 9.51 -23.90 5.38
N ASP A 712 8.57 -24.04 4.45
CA ASP A 712 8.84 -24.03 3.00
C ASP A 712 7.85 -23.07 2.30
N PRO A 713 8.30 -21.84 1.95
CA PRO A 713 7.49 -20.88 1.20
C PRO A 713 6.96 -21.35 -0.15
N SER A 714 7.57 -22.35 -0.81
CA SER A 714 7.08 -22.86 -2.09
C SER A 714 5.71 -23.52 -1.95
N THR A 715 5.41 -24.10 -0.77
CA THR A 715 4.13 -24.78 -0.47
C THR A 715 2.90 -23.85 -0.44
N MET A 716 3.08 -22.53 -0.57
CA MET A 716 1.96 -21.61 -0.78
C MET A 716 1.23 -21.85 -2.11
N TYR A 717 1.93 -22.39 -3.12
CA TYR A 717 1.39 -22.66 -4.44
C TYR A 717 1.73 -24.09 -4.91
N ARG A 718 0.80 -24.84 -5.51
CA ARG A 718 -0.58 -24.50 -5.86
C ARG A 718 -1.46 -24.42 -4.61
N MET A 719 -2.37 -23.44 -4.58
CA MET A 719 -3.27 -23.22 -3.45
C MET A 719 -4.25 -24.38 -3.29
N ASP A 720 -4.55 -24.73 -2.03
CA ASP A 720 -5.65 -25.63 -1.67
C ASP A 720 -7.00 -25.17 -2.27
N GLU A 721 -7.92 -26.12 -2.52
CA GLU A 721 -9.23 -25.87 -3.14
C GLU A 721 -10.05 -24.76 -2.46
N TYR A 722 -9.96 -24.62 -1.13
CA TYR A 722 -10.56 -23.52 -0.37
C TYR A 722 -9.53 -22.66 0.38
N GLY A 723 -8.25 -22.80 0.03
CA GLY A 723 -7.16 -22.04 0.65
C GLY A 723 -7.18 -20.56 0.29
N ALA A 724 -6.57 -19.76 1.15
CA ALA A 724 -6.42 -18.31 0.98
C ALA A 724 -5.05 -17.88 1.54
N ILE A 725 -4.49 -16.78 1.03
CA ILE A 725 -3.26 -16.20 1.60
C ILE A 725 -3.55 -14.75 1.99
N TYR A 726 -3.57 -14.49 3.28
CA TYR A 726 -3.75 -13.16 3.85
C TYR A 726 -2.40 -12.47 3.97
N THR A 727 -2.34 -11.21 3.58
CA THR A 727 -1.13 -10.39 3.67
C THR A 727 -1.47 -9.04 4.26
N SER A 728 -0.76 -8.65 5.31
CA SER A 728 -0.81 -7.30 5.89
C SER A 728 0.55 -6.63 5.81
N GLY A 729 0.56 -5.31 5.57
CA GLY A 729 1.80 -4.55 5.45
C GLY A 729 2.31 -4.41 4.02
N ILE A 730 1.45 -4.52 3.00
CA ILE A 730 1.80 -4.19 1.62
C ILE A 730 1.97 -2.66 1.51
N THR A 731 2.94 -2.23 0.71
CA THR A 731 3.13 -0.82 0.35
C THR A 731 2.85 -0.66 -1.14
N ALA A 732 1.77 0.03 -1.50
CA ALA A 732 1.48 0.44 -2.88
C ALA A 732 2.00 1.86 -3.11
N PHE A 733 2.67 2.08 -4.24
CA PHE A 733 3.39 3.33 -4.53
C PHE A 733 3.26 3.79 -5.98
N ARG A 734 2.29 3.24 -6.73
CA ARG A 734 1.97 3.66 -8.10
C ARG A 734 0.48 3.77 -8.37
N GLN A 735 0.15 4.73 -9.23
CA GLN A 735 -1.15 4.96 -9.86
C GLN A 735 -1.56 3.78 -10.79
N PRO A 736 -2.83 3.72 -11.24
CA PRO A 736 -3.31 2.64 -12.11
C PRO A 736 -2.66 2.61 -13.51
N GLU A 737 -3.00 1.58 -14.29
CA GLU A 737 -2.53 1.44 -15.68
C GLU A 737 -3.05 2.55 -16.62
N THR A 738 -4.17 3.19 -16.27
CA THR A 738 -4.73 4.35 -16.96
C THR A 738 -3.90 5.62 -16.82
N GLU A 739 -3.15 5.75 -15.73
CA GLU A 739 -2.22 6.86 -15.42
C GLU A 739 -0.75 6.48 -15.72
N GLY A 740 -0.54 5.49 -16.59
CA GLY A 740 0.81 5.07 -17.01
C GLY A 740 1.69 4.57 -15.87
N TYR A 741 1.10 4.07 -14.78
CA TYR A 741 1.82 3.61 -13.59
C TYR A 741 2.72 4.68 -12.94
N GLU A 742 2.33 5.96 -12.99
CA GLU A 742 3.01 7.08 -12.27
C GLU A 742 3.21 6.76 -10.78
N PHE A 743 4.29 7.28 -10.18
CA PHE A 743 4.52 7.10 -8.75
C PHE A 743 3.61 7.97 -7.88
N MET A 744 3.16 7.41 -6.76
CA MET A 744 2.39 8.13 -5.75
C MET A 744 3.31 9.07 -4.95
N ARG A 745 2.93 10.35 -4.79
CA ARG A 745 3.65 11.30 -3.91
C ARG A 745 3.54 10.93 -2.42
N GLN A 746 2.53 10.14 -2.06
CA GLN A 746 2.35 9.53 -0.75
C GLN A 746 1.99 8.04 -0.96
N PRO A 747 2.93 7.09 -0.76
CA PRO A 747 2.63 5.67 -0.85
C PRO A 747 1.52 5.24 0.12
N LEU A 748 0.59 4.45 -0.39
CA LEU A 748 -0.44 3.78 0.40
C LEU A 748 0.22 2.63 1.18
N THR A 749 0.64 2.94 2.40
CA THR A 749 1.29 2.01 3.33
C THR A 749 0.29 1.15 4.09
N ASN A 750 0.74 -0.02 4.55
CA ASN A 750 -0.04 -0.96 5.34
C ASN A 750 -1.36 -1.39 4.67
N VAL A 751 -1.32 -1.62 3.36
CA VAL A 751 -2.39 -2.31 2.63
C VAL A 751 -2.50 -3.74 3.16
N CYS A 752 -3.74 -4.17 3.42
CA CYS A 752 -4.09 -5.55 3.71
C CYS A 752 -4.80 -6.15 2.49
N SER A 753 -4.39 -7.33 2.06
CA SER A 753 -4.93 -8.04 0.90
C SER A 753 -5.13 -9.52 1.20
N LEU A 754 -6.12 -10.14 0.57
CA LEU A 754 -6.40 -11.57 0.65
C LEU A 754 -6.42 -12.18 -0.75
N ALA A 755 -5.47 -13.07 -1.03
CA ALA A 755 -5.44 -13.86 -2.25
C ALA A 755 -6.44 -15.02 -2.13
N MET A 756 -7.40 -15.09 -3.06
CA MET A 756 -8.38 -16.17 -3.18
C MET A 756 -8.60 -16.53 -4.65
N ALA A 757 -8.33 -17.79 -5.00
CA ALA A 757 -8.42 -18.26 -6.38
C ALA A 757 -9.82 -18.74 -6.76
N ALA A 758 -10.40 -18.12 -7.79
CA ALA A 758 -11.64 -18.56 -8.43
C ALA A 758 -11.44 -19.82 -9.29
N TYR A 759 -12.53 -20.49 -9.66
CA TYR A 759 -12.45 -21.59 -10.63
C TYR A 759 -12.15 -21.08 -12.04
N ARG A 760 -11.21 -21.71 -12.73
CA ARG A 760 -10.85 -21.39 -14.12
C ARG A 760 -11.65 -22.26 -15.09
N LYS A 761 -12.49 -21.62 -15.92
CA LYS A 761 -13.41 -22.27 -16.88
C LYS A 761 -14.29 -23.36 -16.24
N PRO A 762 -15.08 -23.02 -15.21
CA PRO A 762 -15.98 -23.97 -14.54
C PRO A 762 -17.04 -24.53 -15.51
N LEU A 763 -17.58 -25.71 -15.20
CA LEU A 763 -18.73 -26.26 -15.91
C LEU A 763 -19.97 -25.39 -15.67
N LEU A 764 -20.71 -25.10 -16.73
CA LEU A 764 -21.91 -24.27 -16.70
C LEU A 764 -23.16 -25.07 -17.06
N GLU A 765 -24.27 -24.73 -16.40
CA GLU A 765 -25.63 -25.14 -16.72
C GLU A 765 -26.35 -23.91 -17.31
N GLY A 766 -26.40 -23.83 -18.64
CA GLY A 766 -26.80 -22.59 -19.32
C GLY A 766 -25.82 -21.45 -19.03
N ASN A 767 -26.33 -20.31 -18.56
CA ASN A 767 -25.53 -19.13 -18.19
C ASN A 767 -25.17 -19.09 -16.69
N MET A 768 -25.22 -20.23 -15.99
CA MET A 768 -24.95 -20.35 -14.55
C MET A 768 -23.85 -21.38 -14.28
N LEU A 769 -23.04 -21.19 -13.23
CA LEU A 769 -22.20 -22.26 -12.66
C LEU A 769 -23.05 -23.50 -12.34
N SER A 770 -22.56 -24.71 -12.66
CA SER A 770 -23.19 -25.96 -12.20
C SER A 770 -23.14 -26.10 -10.68
N GLU A 771 -24.01 -26.92 -10.09
CA GLU A 771 -24.21 -26.99 -8.61
C GLU A 771 -22.89 -27.15 -7.83
N LYS A 772 -21.98 -28.02 -8.29
CA LYS A 772 -20.66 -28.21 -7.68
C LYS A 772 -19.85 -26.91 -7.64
N PHE A 773 -19.75 -26.21 -8.77
CA PHE A 773 -18.96 -24.98 -8.88
C PHE A 773 -19.63 -23.80 -8.18
N ALA A 774 -20.96 -23.73 -8.18
CA ALA A 774 -21.70 -22.72 -7.41
C ALA A 774 -21.43 -22.85 -5.90
N VAL A 775 -21.55 -24.05 -5.33
CA VAL A 775 -21.26 -24.30 -3.90
C VAL A 775 -19.78 -24.07 -3.57
N GLY A 776 -18.86 -24.49 -4.44
CA GLY A 776 -17.43 -24.23 -4.27
C GLY A 776 -17.09 -22.74 -4.28
N THR A 777 -17.66 -21.97 -5.21
CA THR A 777 -17.51 -20.50 -5.27
C THR A 777 -18.10 -19.83 -4.04
N ARG A 778 -19.27 -20.29 -3.55
CA ARG A 778 -19.88 -19.79 -2.33
C ARG A 778 -18.95 -19.97 -1.11
N LYS A 779 -18.32 -21.13 -0.94
CA LYS A 779 -17.32 -21.36 0.12
C LYS A 779 -16.10 -20.44 0.01
N LYS A 780 -15.55 -20.28 -1.19
CA LYS A 780 -14.42 -19.36 -1.45
C LYS A 780 -14.76 -17.94 -1.01
N ILE A 781 -16.00 -17.50 -1.24
CA ILE A 781 -16.53 -16.21 -0.78
C ILE A 781 -16.78 -16.19 0.75
N GLU A 782 -17.34 -17.24 1.36
CA GLU A 782 -17.47 -17.34 2.82
C GLU A 782 -16.11 -17.24 3.53
N ASN A 783 -15.05 -17.88 2.97
CA ASN A 783 -13.70 -17.82 3.52
C ASN A 783 -13.09 -16.41 3.44
N ILE A 784 -13.34 -15.65 2.36
CA ILE A 784 -12.92 -14.24 2.25
C ILE A 784 -13.46 -13.45 3.44
N PHE A 785 -14.76 -13.56 3.72
CA PHE A 785 -15.41 -12.84 4.80
C PHE A 785 -14.98 -13.38 6.18
N ALA A 786 -14.79 -14.70 6.32
CA ALA A 786 -14.42 -15.34 7.58
C ALA A 786 -13.06 -14.85 8.08
N ILE A 787 -12.06 -14.84 7.19
CA ILE A 787 -10.69 -14.37 7.43
C ILE A 787 -10.67 -12.85 7.67
N ALA A 788 -11.47 -12.08 6.93
CA ALA A 788 -11.53 -10.62 7.09
C ALA A 788 -12.04 -10.19 8.48
N HIS A 789 -13.13 -10.78 8.96
CA HIS A 789 -13.66 -10.49 10.29
C HIS A 789 -12.83 -11.14 11.42
N HIS A 790 -12.12 -12.24 11.14
CA HIS A 790 -11.06 -12.73 12.04
C HIS A 790 -9.97 -11.65 12.25
N HIS A 791 -9.42 -11.09 11.17
CA HIS A 791 -8.44 -9.98 11.20
C HIS A 791 -9.01 -8.58 11.55
N LYS A 792 -10.30 -8.49 11.94
CA LYS A 792 -10.95 -7.25 12.41
C LYS A 792 -11.00 -6.12 11.37
N HIS A 793 -11.14 -6.48 10.10
CA HIS A 793 -11.51 -5.53 9.05
C HIS A 793 -12.97 -5.09 9.20
N ASP A 794 -13.22 -3.79 9.03
CA ASP A 794 -14.58 -3.21 9.04
C ASP A 794 -15.15 -3.04 7.62
N THR A 795 -14.31 -3.20 6.60
CA THR A 795 -14.61 -2.87 5.21
C THR A 795 -14.02 -3.93 4.28
N LEU A 796 -14.78 -4.38 3.29
CA LEU A 796 -14.29 -5.27 2.22
C LEU A 796 -14.24 -4.52 0.89
N ILE A 797 -13.10 -4.54 0.22
CA ILE A 797 -12.92 -4.05 -1.16
C ILE A 797 -12.82 -5.27 -2.07
N LEU A 798 -13.96 -5.64 -2.64
CA LEU A 798 -14.17 -6.84 -3.46
C LEU A 798 -14.18 -6.48 -4.96
N SER A 799 -14.27 -7.49 -5.81
CA SER A 799 -14.42 -7.33 -7.26
C SER A 799 -15.12 -8.55 -7.88
N ALA A 800 -15.24 -8.59 -9.21
CA ALA A 800 -15.97 -9.62 -9.96
C ALA A 800 -15.19 -10.96 -10.03
N LEU A 801 -15.14 -11.67 -8.90
CA LEU A 801 -14.31 -12.86 -8.66
C LEU A 801 -14.41 -13.91 -9.77
N GLY A 802 -13.35 -14.03 -10.58
CA GLY A 802 -13.23 -15.01 -11.66
C GLY A 802 -14.00 -14.67 -12.96
N CYS A 803 -14.62 -13.50 -13.06
CA CYS A 803 -15.48 -13.12 -14.18
C CYS A 803 -14.75 -12.65 -15.46
N GLY A 804 -13.45 -12.34 -15.37
CA GLY A 804 -12.59 -12.08 -16.51
C GLY A 804 -12.06 -13.37 -17.16
N ALA A 805 -10.74 -13.48 -17.31
CA ALA A 805 -10.05 -14.60 -17.97
C ALA A 805 -10.38 -16.03 -17.44
N PHE A 806 -11.02 -16.14 -16.26
CA PHE A 806 -11.44 -17.40 -15.65
C PHE A 806 -12.89 -17.80 -16.03
N GLN A 807 -13.64 -16.95 -16.73
CA GLN A 807 -14.92 -17.26 -17.38
C GLN A 807 -16.05 -17.72 -16.42
N ASN A 808 -16.15 -17.13 -15.23
CA ASN A 808 -17.30 -17.31 -14.33
C ASN A 808 -18.44 -16.33 -14.73
N PRO A 809 -19.71 -16.76 -14.82
CA PRO A 809 -20.81 -15.90 -15.25
C PRO A 809 -21.13 -14.81 -14.21
N PRO A 810 -20.97 -13.50 -14.52
CA PRO A 810 -21.01 -12.42 -13.53
C PRO A 810 -22.31 -12.36 -12.73
N SER A 811 -23.47 -12.50 -13.39
CA SER A 811 -24.78 -12.42 -12.76
C SER A 811 -25.02 -13.52 -11.72
N HIS A 812 -24.41 -14.71 -11.88
CA HIS A 812 -24.50 -15.76 -10.86
C HIS A 812 -23.50 -15.49 -9.73
N VAL A 813 -22.27 -15.04 -10.04
CA VAL A 813 -21.28 -14.70 -9.00
C VAL A 813 -21.76 -13.55 -8.10
N ALA A 814 -22.40 -12.52 -8.67
CA ALA A 814 -23.02 -11.42 -7.91
C ALA A 814 -24.09 -11.93 -6.91
N LYS A 815 -24.98 -12.83 -7.36
CA LYS A 815 -25.99 -13.47 -6.50
C LYS A 815 -25.39 -14.37 -5.42
N ILE A 816 -24.31 -15.09 -5.72
CA ILE A 816 -23.58 -15.87 -4.70
C ILE A 816 -22.96 -14.92 -3.66
N PHE A 817 -22.33 -13.82 -4.08
CA PHE A 817 -21.86 -12.77 -3.16
C PHE A 817 -23.01 -12.22 -2.31
N ARG A 818 -24.17 -11.91 -2.90
CA ARG A 818 -25.35 -11.46 -2.17
C ARG A 818 -25.77 -12.46 -1.09
N SER A 819 -25.77 -13.77 -1.39
CA SER A 819 -26.10 -14.80 -0.41
C SER A 819 -25.18 -14.78 0.82
N VAL A 820 -23.88 -14.53 0.62
CA VAL A 820 -22.90 -14.44 1.73
C VAL A 820 -22.97 -13.08 2.43
N ILE A 821 -23.27 -12.00 1.72
CA ILE A 821 -23.51 -10.67 2.32
C ILE A 821 -24.73 -10.71 3.25
N GLU A 822 -25.84 -11.31 2.83
CA GLU A 822 -27.04 -11.47 3.65
C GLU A 822 -26.77 -12.30 4.93
N GLN A 823 -25.78 -13.21 4.88
CA GLN A 823 -25.31 -14.06 5.97
C GLN A 823 -24.29 -13.35 6.91
N TYR A 824 -23.61 -12.31 6.43
CA TYR A 824 -22.63 -11.51 7.18
C TYR A 824 -23.12 -10.08 7.51
N ALA A 825 -24.41 -9.80 7.32
CA ALA A 825 -24.97 -8.47 7.55
C ALA A 825 -24.74 -8.00 9.00
N GLY A 826 -24.16 -6.80 9.13
CA GLY A 826 -23.73 -6.19 10.39
C GLY A 826 -22.31 -6.57 10.87
N PHE A 827 -21.63 -7.55 10.27
CA PHE A 827 -20.23 -7.87 10.62
C PHE A 827 -19.21 -6.94 9.95
N PHE A 828 -19.57 -6.37 8.80
CA PHE A 828 -18.81 -5.32 8.12
C PHE A 828 -19.64 -4.04 8.08
N ARG A 829 -18.98 -2.89 8.21
CA ARG A 829 -19.62 -1.57 8.07
C ARG A 829 -19.88 -1.25 6.59
N SER A 830 -18.98 -1.67 5.70
CA SER A 830 -19.14 -1.47 4.26
C SER A 830 -18.54 -2.61 3.44
N ILE A 831 -19.18 -2.93 2.31
CA ILE A 831 -18.64 -3.85 1.31
C ILE A 831 -18.74 -3.14 -0.04
N VAL A 832 -17.63 -3.07 -0.77
CA VAL A 832 -17.50 -2.25 -1.97
C VAL A 832 -16.95 -3.12 -3.09
N PHE A 833 -17.73 -3.31 -4.15
CA PHE A 833 -17.29 -3.98 -5.36
C PHE A 833 -16.65 -2.94 -6.30
N ALA A 834 -15.32 -2.92 -6.32
CA ALA A 834 -14.53 -2.14 -7.28
C ALA A 834 -14.36 -2.97 -8.56
N ILE A 835 -15.10 -2.63 -9.61
CA ILE A 835 -15.17 -3.41 -10.86
C ILE A 835 -14.97 -2.48 -12.05
N VAL A 836 -13.75 -2.52 -12.62
CA VAL A 836 -13.44 -1.90 -13.91
C VAL A 836 -13.64 -2.96 -15.00
N ASP A 837 -14.41 -2.61 -16.04
CA ASP A 837 -14.60 -3.47 -17.20
C ASP A 837 -13.39 -3.38 -18.17
N ASP A 838 -12.84 -4.55 -18.53
CA ASP A 838 -11.55 -4.69 -19.22
C ASP A 838 -11.66 -5.44 -20.57
N HIS A 839 -10.54 -5.79 -21.19
CA HIS A 839 -10.50 -6.59 -22.43
C HIS A 839 -11.10 -8.02 -22.32
N ASN A 840 -11.43 -8.51 -21.13
CA ASN A 840 -12.16 -9.76 -20.94
C ASN A 840 -13.69 -9.56 -20.88
N THR A 841 -14.20 -8.34 -21.07
CA THR A 841 -15.63 -8.02 -21.05
C THR A 841 -16.27 -8.02 -22.45
N GLY A 842 -17.60 -8.07 -22.51
CA GLY A 842 -18.34 -8.16 -23.77
C GLY A 842 -18.25 -9.53 -24.45
N GLN A 843 -17.67 -10.54 -23.80
CA GLN A 843 -17.59 -11.90 -24.33
C GLN A 843 -18.93 -12.63 -24.12
N LYS A 844 -19.08 -13.82 -24.72
CA LYS A 844 -20.33 -14.62 -24.73
C LYS A 844 -20.95 -14.88 -23.34
N LEU A 845 -20.16 -14.82 -22.26
CA LEU A 845 -20.60 -15.04 -20.86
C LEU A 845 -20.81 -13.75 -20.05
N ASN A 846 -20.36 -12.59 -20.56
CA ASN A 846 -20.41 -11.29 -19.90
C ASN A 846 -20.65 -10.15 -20.92
N VAL A 847 -21.68 -10.33 -21.76
CA VAL A 847 -22.06 -9.42 -22.86
C VAL A 847 -22.26 -7.98 -22.39
N ASN A 848 -22.80 -7.79 -21.18
CA ASN A 848 -23.05 -6.48 -20.56
C ASN A 848 -21.90 -6.06 -19.62
N GLY A 849 -20.70 -6.61 -19.81
CA GLY A 849 -19.57 -6.44 -18.90
C GLY A 849 -19.71 -7.18 -17.57
N ASN A 850 -18.81 -6.87 -16.64
CA ASN A 850 -18.80 -7.38 -15.27
C ASN A 850 -19.39 -6.35 -14.30
N PHE A 851 -19.30 -5.05 -14.59
CA PHE A 851 -19.86 -3.99 -13.74
C PHE A 851 -21.39 -4.03 -13.67
N LEU A 852 -22.09 -3.95 -14.81
CA LEU A 852 -23.56 -3.85 -14.85
C LEU A 852 -24.30 -5.02 -14.16
N PRO A 853 -23.85 -6.30 -14.26
CA PRO A 853 -24.47 -7.40 -13.51
C PRO A 853 -24.34 -7.27 -11.99
N PHE A 854 -23.23 -6.74 -11.47
CA PHE A 854 -23.06 -6.48 -10.03
C PHE A 854 -23.85 -5.24 -9.61
N GLU A 855 -23.79 -4.15 -10.37
CA GLU A 855 -24.57 -2.94 -10.10
C GLU A 855 -26.07 -3.28 -10.02
N SER A 856 -26.59 -4.03 -10.98
CA SER A 856 -28.00 -4.48 -11.03
C SER A 856 -28.43 -5.29 -9.81
N GLU A 857 -27.54 -6.09 -9.23
CA GLU A 857 -27.83 -6.93 -8.04
C GLU A 857 -27.76 -6.13 -6.73
N PHE A 858 -27.06 -5.00 -6.70
CA PHE A 858 -26.73 -4.24 -5.48
C PHE A 858 -27.13 -2.75 -5.48
N GLN A 859 -27.88 -2.28 -6.50
CA GLN A 859 -28.13 -0.87 -6.88
C GLN A 859 -28.21 0.16 -5.74
N GLN A 860 -28.86 -0.16 -4.63
CA GLN A 860 -28.75 0.63 -3.39
C GLN A 860 -29.02 -0.21 -2.13
N SER A 861 -28.26 -1.29 -1.96
CA SER A 861 -28.51 -2.30 -0.94
C SER A 861 -27.80 -2.02 0.41
N THR A 862 -28.60 -1.67 1.42
CA THR A 862 -28.19 -1.71 2.84
C THR A 862 -28.78 -2.96 3.48
N PHE A 863 -27.96 -3.79 4.12
CA PHE A 863 -28.40 -5.03 4.75
C PHE A 863 -28.43 -4.85 6.27
N GLU A 864 -29.61 -4.99 6.89
CA GLU A 864 -29.76 -4.95 8.36
C GLU A 864 -29.05 -6.14 9.03
N ALA A 865 -28.51 -5.91 10.23
CA ALA A 865 -27.85 -6.94 11.01
C ALA A 865 -28.78 -8.13 11.34
N ILE A 866 -28.23 -9.35 11.24
CA ILE A 866 -28.96 -10.57 11.61
C ILE A 866 -29.31 -10.52 13.10
N ARG A 867 -30.61 -10.59 13.39
CA ARG A 867 -31.11 -10.75 14.76
C ARG A 867 -30.74 -12.15 15.27
N PRO A 868 -30.26 -12.31 16.53
CA PRO A 868 -29.90 -13.61 17.09
C PRO A 868 -31.04 -14.63 16.93
N ILE A 869 -30.72 -15.78 16.33
CA ILE A 869 -31.71 -16.83 16.06
C ILE A 869 -31.85 -17.71 17.30
N ASN A 870 -32.85 -17.44 18.13
CA ASN A 870 -33.14 -18.20 19.36
C ASN A 870 -33.79 -19.59 19.08
N LYS A 871 -33.51 -20.23 17.93
CA LYS A 871 -33.98 -21.58 17.60
C LYS A 871 -32.79 -22.54 17.53
N PRO A 872 -32.80 -23.69 18.22
CA PRO A 872 -31.80 -24.72 17.98
C PRO A 872 -31.85 -25.22 16.52
N ASN A 873 -30.69 -25.62 16.02
CA ASN A 873 -30.35 -26.21 14.72
C ASN A 873 -30.34 -25.28 13.50
N THR A 874 -30.31 -23.96 13.64
CA THR A 874 -30.37 -23.02 12.49
C THR A 874 -29.01 -22.69 11.83
N MET A 875 -28.01 -23.58 11.91
CA MET A 875 -26.60 -23.19 11.77
C MET A 875 -25.83 -23.99 10.72
N PHE A 876 -25.73 -23.43 9.51
CA PHE A 876 -24.80 -23.86 8.48
C PHE A 876 -24.09 -22.63 7.92
N GLY A 877 -22.75 -22.63 7.97
CA GLY A 877 -21.91 -21.49 7.60
C GLY A 877 -22.19 -20.19 8.40
N PRO A 878 -21.39 -19.13 8.19
CA PRO A 878 -20.07 -19.15 7.54
C PRO A 878 -18.97 -19.41 8.60
N TYR A 879 -19.38 -19.38 9.87
CA TYR A 879 -18.75 -19.96 11.03
C TYR A 879 -19.63 -21.13 11.47
N ARG A 880 -19.08 -22.33 11.75
CA ARG A 880 -19.88 -23.47 12.23
C ARG A 880 -20.22 -23.32 13.72
N PHE A 881 -20.97 -22.28 14.09
CA PHE A 881 -21.43 -22.13 15.47
C PHE A 881 -22.49 -23.19 15.83
N SER A 882 -22.45 -23.72 17.05
CA SER A 882 -23.52 -24.55 17.61
C SER A 882 -24.68 -23.70 18.11
N SER A 883 -25.88 -24.22 17.95
CA SER A 883 -27.16 -23.53 18.18
C SER A 883 -27.76 -23.69 19.59
N ASP A 884 -27.05 -24.40 20.47
CA ASP A 884 -27.46 -24.71 21.84
C ASP A 884 -26.66 -23.91 22.89
N GLY A 885 -25.53 -23.32 22.49
CA GLY A 885 -24.61 -22.62 23.38
C GLY A 885 -23.70 -23.52 24.21
N SER A 886 -23.76 -24.85 24.05
CA SER A 886 -23.06 -25.79 24.94
C SER A 886 -21.55 -25.87 24.67
N ASN A 887 -21.14 -25.80 23.40
CA ASN A 887 -19.79 -25.46 22.97
C ASN A 887 -19.71 -25.32 21.44
N VAL A 888 -18.73 -24.56 20.98
CA VAL A 888 -18.26 -24.58 19.59
C VAL A 888 -16.77 -24.82 19.65
N GLU A 889 -16.34 -26.05 19.34
CA GLU A 889 -14.93 -26.42 19.56
C GLU A 889 -13.97 -25.55 18.76
N ASN A 890 -14.33 -25.15 17.53
CA ASN A 890 -13.49 -24.34 16.65
C ASN A 890 -14.29 -23.62 15.55
N ILE A 891 -13.82 -22.42 15.16
CA ILE A 891 -14.07 -21.86 13.83
C ILE A 891 -12.96 -22.33 12.90
N ALA A 892 -13.27 -23.07 11.83
CA ALA A 892 -12.27 -23.63 10.92
C ALA A 892 -12.69 -23.58 9.45
N ILE A 893 -11.69 -23.58 8.56
CA ILE A 893 -11.84 -23.71 7.10
C ILE A 893 -11.84 -25.20 6.76
N PHE A 894 -12.97 -25.72 6.24
CA PHE A 894 -13.16 -27.17 6.01
C PHE A 894 -13.24 -27.55 4.53
N ASP A 895 -12.38 -28.45 4.07
CA ASP A 895 -12.46 -29.12 2.75
C ASP A 895 -13.34 -30.38 2.78
N LEU A 896 -14.53 -30.28 3.38
CA LEU A 896 -15.55 -31.31 3.17
C LEU A 896 -16.10 -31.19 1.75
N THR A 897 -16.31 -32.31 1.05
CA THR A 897 -16.86 -32.28 -0.31
C THR A 897 -18.25 -31.62 -0.31
N PRO A 898 -18.64 -30.83 -1.32
CA PRO A 898 -20.02 -30.35 -1.45
C PRO A 898 -21.02 -31.52 -1.42
N CYS A 899 -22.08 -31.41 -0.62
CA CYS A 899 -23.15 -32.40 -0.65
C CYS A 899 -23.78 -32.43 -2.05
N LYS A 900 -23.91 -33.62 -2.65
CA LYS A 900 -24.55 -33.85 -3.96
C LYS A 900 -26.06 -33.53 -4.01
N TYR A 901 -26.64 -33.08 -2.90
CA TYR A 901 -28.02 -32.63 -2.77
C TYR A 901 -28.13 -31.15 -2.36
N GLY A 902 -26.99 -30.46 -2.13
CA GLY A 902 -26.92 -29.04 -1.83
C GLY A 902 -27.89 -28.57 -0.73
N ALA A 903 -28.57 -27.46 -0.99
CA ALA A 903 -29.63 -26.89 -0.16
C ALA A 903 -30.89 -27.79 -0.05
N LYS A 904 -31.02 -28.80 -0.91
CA LYS A 904 -32.15 -29.75 -0.95
C LYS A 904 -31.83 -31.05 -0.19
N CYS A 905 -30.68 -31.12 0.47
CA CYS A 905 -30.23 -32.29 1.22
C CYS A 905 -31.27 -32.71 2.27
N ARG A 906 -31.50 -34.02 2.36
CA ARG A 906 -32.40 -34.62 3.36
C ARG A 906 -31.65 -35.31 4.50
N GLU A 907 -30.33 -35.11 4.57
CA GLU A 907 -29.41 -35.77 5.51
C GLU A 907 -28.60 -34.72 6.31
N LEU A 908 -29.11 -33.48 6.36
CA LEU A 908 -28.55 -32.34 7.08
C LEU A 908 -28.43 -32.54 8.61
N PHE A 909 -29.14 -33.52 9.15
CA PHE A 909 -29.18 -33.84 10.57
C PHE A 909 -28.49 -35.18 10.87
N GLU A 910 -27.85 -35.81 9.88
CA GLU A 910 -27.15 -37.09 10.01
C GLU A 910 -25.65 -36.81 10.30
N PRO A 911 -25.11 -37.09 11.51
CA PRO A 911 -23.76 -36.68 11.90
C PRO A 911 -22.66 -37.17 10.94
N ALA A 912 -22.75 -38.42 10.48
CA ALA A 912 -21.81 -38.98 9.50
C ALA A 912 -21.83 -38.21 8.17
N HIS A 913 -22.99 -37.72 7.74
CA HIS A 913 -23.15 -36.97 6.50
C HIS A 913 -22.59 -35.53 6.64
N ILE A 914 -22.83 -34.82 7.74
CA ILE A 914 -22.33 -33.44 7.94
C ILE A 914 -20.84 -33.35 8.35
N CYS A 915 -20.25 -34.48 8.74
CA CYS A 915 -18.80 -34.63 8.93
C CYS A 915 -18.06 -35.09 7.66
N GLN A 916 -18.76 -35.60 6.64
CA GLN A 916 -18.17 -35.95 5.32
C GLN A 916 -18.45 -34.89 4.25
N TYR A 917 -19.62 -34.25 4.31
CA TYR A 917 -20.10 -33.30 3.32
C TYR A 917 -20.35 -31.91 3.91
N SER A 918 -20.30 -30.92 3.03
CA SER A 918 -20.63 -29.52 3.32
C SER A 918 -21.95 -29.10 2.69
N HIS A 919 -22.67 -28.20 3.36
CA HIS A 919 -24.03 -27.78 3.01
C HIS A 919 -24.12 -26.25 3.01
N PRO A 920 -25.01 -25.65 2.20
CA PRO A 920 -25.27 -24.21 2.22
C PRO A 920 -25.95 -23.76 3.52
N SER A 921 -26.07 -22.46 3.74
CA SER A 921 -26.61 -21.90 4.99
C SER A 921 -28.12 -22.14 5.19
N LEU A 922 -28.60 -22.21 6.42
CA LEU A 922 -30.05 -22.13 6.68
C LEU A 922 -30.54 -20.69 6.40
N CYS A 923 -31.64 -20.56 5.64
CA CYS A 923 -32.19 -19.26 5.27
C CYS A 923 -32.63 -18.49 6.53
N THR A 924 -32.10 -17.29 6.72
CA THR A 924 -32.30 -16.48 7.93
C THR A 924 -33.74 -15.97 8.06
N GLU A 925 -34.35 -15.51 6.95
CA GLU A 925 -35.77 -15.11 6.92
C GLU A 925 -36.67 -16.28 7.35
N MET A 926 -36.45 -17.44 6.73
CA MET A 926 -37.17 -18.68 6.97
C MET A 926 -37.01 -19.16 8.41
N SER A 927 -35.79 -19.12 8.92
CA SER A 927 -35.47 -19.55 10.28
C SER A 927 -36.07 -18.62 11.34
N LEU A 928 -36.11 -17.30 11.11
CA LEU A 928 -36.67 -16.35 12.07
C LEU A 928 -38.21 -16.26 12.02
N THR A 929 -38.81 -16.31 10.82
CA THR A 929 -40.23 -15.96 10.61
C THR A 929 -41.12 -17.12 10.16
N ASP A 930 -40.56 -18.33 9.98
CA ASP A 930 -41.19 -19.49 9.33
C ASP A 930 -41.68 -19.15 7.89
N LYS A 931 -41.06 -18.15 7.23
CA LYS A 931 -41.33 -17.64 5.87
C LYS A 931 -40.07 -17.09 5.20
N CYS A 932 -39.97 -17.19 3.88
CA CYS A 932 -38.92 -16.53 3.07
C CYS A 932 -39.55 -15.80 1.90
N THR A 933 -39.04 -14.61 1.57
CA THR A 933 -39.49 -13.78 0.45
C THR A 933 -38.85 -14.15 -0.89
N LYS A 934 -37.72 -14.87 -0.89
CA LYS A 934 -36.86 -15.14 -2.05
C LYS A 934 -37.02 -16.55 -2.64
N LYS A 935 -38.21 -17.16 -2.49
CA LYS A 935 -38.46 -18.54 -2.94
C LYS A 935 -38.34 -18.74 -4.46
N ASP A 936 -38.49 -17.67 -5.24
CA ASP A 936 -38.39 -17.71 -6.71
C ASP A 936 -36.96 -17.42 -7.23
N ASP A 937 -36.03 -16.96 -6.39
CA ASP A 937 -34.63 -16.81 -6.80
C ASP A 937 -33.93 -18.19 -6.75
N LEU A 938 -33.71 -18.76 -7.94
CA LEU A 938 -33.02 -20.04 -8.12
C LEU A 938 -31.66 -20.09 -7.43
N VAL A 939 -30.93 -18.96 -7.35
CA VAL A 939 -29.64 -18.92 -6.67
C VAL A 939 -29.81 -18.90 -5.15
N HIS A 940 -30.80 -18.18 -4.62
CA HIS A 940 -31.13 -18.20 -3.19
C HIS A 940 -31.58 -19.61 -2.76
N MET A 941 -32.47 -20.25 -3.52
CA MET A 941 -32.95 -21.61 -3.24
C MET A 941 -31.89 -22.72 -3.45
N ALA A 942 -30.80 -22.44 -4.18
CA ALA A 942 -29.63 -23.31 -4.25
C ALA A 942 -28.58 -23.00 -3.15
N SER A 943 -28.52 -21.75 -2.69
CA SER A 943 -27.54 -21.25 -1.71
C SER A 943 -28.02 -21.30 -0.26
N PHE A 944 -29.29 -21.64 -0.01
CA PHE A 944 -29.83 -21.77 1.34
C PHE A 944 -30.78 -22.97 1.53
N ILE A 945 -30.57 -23.71 2.62
CA ILE A 945 -31.50 -24.67 3.24
C ILE A 945 -32.74 -23.91 3.77
N HIS A 946 -33.94 -24.52 3.82
CA HIS A 946 -35.17 -23.73 3.66
C HIS A 946 -36.43 -24.10 4.45
N ARG A 947 -36.36 -24.87 5.55
CA ARG A 947 -37.58 -25.36 6.23
C ARG A 947 -37.53 -25.39 7.77
N PRO A 948 -38.25 -24.46 8.43
CA PRO A 948 -39.11 -24.74 9.58
C PRO A 948 -40.48 -24.01 9.42
N ARG A 949 -41.66 -24.44 9.91
CA ARG A 949 -42.12 -25.57 10.76
C ARG A 949 -43.51 -26.04 10.24
N CYS A 950 -44.13 -27.05 10.86
CA CYS A 950 -45.62 -27.10 10.93
C CYS A 950 -46.15 -26.68 12.31
N PRO A 951 -46.69 -25.45 12.45
CA PRO A 951 -47.45 -25.04 13.63
C PRO A 951 -48.90 -25.58 13.70
N GLN A 952 -49.40 -26.24 12.64
CA GLN A 952 -50.79 -26.71 12.57
C GLN A 952 -51.04 -28.04 13.31
N GLY A 953 -49.98 -28.72 13.75
CA GLY A 953 -50.05 -30.05 14.35
C GLY A 953 -50.81 -31.04 13.46
N GLY A 954 -51.51 -32.04 13.99
CA GLY A 954 -52.11 -33.14 13.21
C GLY A 954 -53.30 -32.81 12.31
N LEU A 955 -53.90 -31.61 12.40
CA LEU A 955 -54.89 -31.14 11.40
C LEU A 955 -54.23 -30.78 10.06
N CYS A 956 -52.90 -30.73 10.08
CA CYS A 956 -52.07 -30.96 8.92
C CYS A 956 -52.59 -32.07 8.02
N LYS A 957 -52.77 -31.74 6.74
CA LYS A 957 -53.13 -32.67 5.65
C LYS A 957 -51.92 -33.00 4.77
N VAL A 958 -50.74 -32.49 5.11
CA VAL A 958 -49.62 -32.16 4.21
C VAL A 958 -48.34 -32.96 4.54
N ILE A 959 -48.46 -34.28 4.71
CA ILE A 959 -48.08 -34.88 5.99
C ILE A 959 -47.26 -36.18 5.98
N ASP A 960 -47.07 -36.81 4.82
CA ASP A 960 -46.13 -37.94 4.68
C ASP A 960 -44.73 -37.41 4.38
N ASP A 961 -44.33 -36.47 5.23
CA ASP A 961 -43.33 -35.44 4.98
C ASP A 961 -41.99 -35.87 5.59
N LYS A 962 -41.06 -36.32 4.75
CA LYS A 962 -39.90 -37.13 5.21
C LYS A 962 -38.77 -36.34 5.85
N THR A 963 -38.85 -35.02 5.91
CA THR A 963 -37.70 -34.18 6.27
C THR A 963 -38.07 -32.73 6.71
N HIS A 964 -38.71 -32.31 7.83
CA HIS A 964 -39.32 -32.76 9.11
C HIS A 964 -40.30 -33.91 8.89
N SER A 965 -39.73 -35.10 8.80
CA SER A 965 -38.84 -35.73 9.80
C SER A 965 -37.39 -35.22 10.06
N ARG A 966 -36.82 -34.25 9.31
CA ARG A 966 -35.46 -33.67 9.34
C ARG A 966 -35.27 -32.21 8.77
N GLU A 967 -36.28 -31.32 8.76
CA GLU A 967 -36.36 -29.91 8.21
C GLU A 967 -37.83 -29.37 8.30
N PHE A 968 -38.68 -29.43 7.22
CA PHE A 968 -40.16 -29.21 7.01
C PHE A 968 -40.97 -28.47 8.17
N GLU A 969 -42.28 -28.51 8.48
CA GLU A 969 -43.46 -29.23 7.95
C GLU A 969 -43.36 -30.77 8.36
N HIS A 970 -44.24 -31.71 8.75
CA HIS A 970 -45.67 -31.91 9.11
C HIS A 970 -45.86 -33.26 9.95
N PRO A 971 -46.97 -33.56 10.73
CA PRO A 971 -47.04 -34.73 11.69
C PRO A 971 -48.31 -35.67 11.72
N PRO A 972 -48.20 -37.01 12.01
CA PRO A 972 -48.87 -38.19 11.35
C PRO A 972 -50.33 -38.67 11.69
N TYR A 973 -50.78 -39.79 11.06
CA TYR A 973 -52.11 -40.47 11.19
C TYR A 973 -52.39 -41.08 12.59
N CYS A 974 -53.66 -41.01 13.02
CA CYS A 974 -54.22 -41.49 14.29
C CYS A 974 -54.25 -43.04 14.44
N SER A 975 -54.11 -43.51 15.69
CA SER A 975 -54.00 -44.91 16.09
C SER A 975 -55.31 -45.69 16.00
N ALA A 976 -56.42 -45.14 16.50
CA ALA A 976 -57.75 -45.79 16.46
C ALA A 976 -58.41 -45.74 15.07
N ARG A 977 -57.79 -45.06 14.08
CA ARG A 977 -58.17 -44.99 12.66
C ARG A 977 -59.68 -44.87 12.40
N SER A 978 -60.34 -46.00 12.12
CA SER A 978 -61.76 -46.10 11.76
C SER A 978 -62.70 -45.99 12.96
N ASP A 979 -62.21 -46.23 14.18
CA ASP A 979 -63.01 -46.31 15.42
C ASP A 979 -62.81 -45.11 16.36
N CYS A 980 -61.94 -44.14 15.99
CA CYS A 980 -61.58 -43.00 16.84
C CYS A 980 -62.80 -42.12 17.19
N GLN A 981 -63.06 -41.92 18.49
CA GLN A 981 -64.22 -41.16 19.00
C GLN A 981 -63.91 -39.70 19.42
N ASP A 982 -62.66 -39.31 19.69
CA ASP A 982 -62.35 -37.94 20.16
C ASP A 982 -62.40 -36.92 19.01
N THR A 983 -63.18 -35.86 19.15
CA THR A 983 -63.37 -34.81 18.13
C THR A 983 -62.97 -33.43 18.65
N SER A 984 -62.13 -33.35 19.68
CA SER A 984 -61.71 -32.07 20.25
C SER A 984 -60.72 -31.34 19.32
N ASP A 985 -60.89 -30.02 19.21
CA ASP A 985 -60.10 -29.12 18.36
C ASP A 985 -58.58 -29.21 18.63
N LYS A 986 -58.21 -29.66 19.84
CA LYS A 986 -56.84 -29.93 20.29
C LYS A 986 -56.35 -31.32 19.84
N HIS A 987 -57.17 -32.37 19.97
CA HIS A 987 -56.86 -33.72 19.51
C HIS A 987 -56.72 -33.79 17.98
N GLU A 988 -57.61 -33.13 17.24
CA GLU A 988 -57.49 -33.08 15.78
C GLU A 988 -56.24 -32.29 15.36
N LYS A 989 -55.87 -31.23 16.09
CA LYS A 989 -54.57 -30.53 15.93
C LYS A 989 -53.39 -31.31 16.50
N GLU A 990 -53.53 -32.55 16.94
CA GLU A 990 -52.42 -33.44 17.32
C GLU A 990 -52.30 -34.65 16.39
N PHE A 991 -53.41 -35.16 15.79
CA PHE A 991 -53.38 -36.33 14.90
C PHE A 991 -54.21 -36.19 13.59
N ARG A 992 -53.63 -36.68 12.49
CA ARG A 992 -54.27 -36.79 11.16
C ARG A 992 -55.28 -37.95 11.15
N HIS A 993 -56.44 -37.78 10.51
CA HIS A 993 -57.54 -38.75 10.58
C HIS A 993 -58.00 -39.24 9.20
N LEU A 994 -58.61 -40.44 9.16
CA LEU A 994 -59.38 -40.89 8.00
C LEU A 994 -60.70 -40.09 7.91
N PRO A 995 -61.26 -39.86 6.70
CA PRO A 995 -62.53 -39.16 6.53
C PRO A 995 -63.69 -39.76 7.34
N SER A 996 -64.47 -38.91 8.01
CA SER A 996 -65.64 -39.37 8.77
C SER A 996 -66.73 -39.93 7.85
N CYS A 997 -67.24 -41.11 8.19
CA CYS A 997 -68.31 -41.80 7.49
C CYS A 997 -69.66 -41.09 7.72
N LYS A 998 -70.44 -40.90 6.65
CA LYS A 998 -71.74 -40.20 6.69
C LYS A 998 -72.75 -40.80 7.65
N ASN A 999 -72.63 -42.10 7.95
CA ASN A 999 -73.56 -42.84 8.82
C ASN A 999 -73.03 -43.01 10.26
N ALA A 1000 -71.91 -42.36 10.62
CA ALA A 1000 -71.36 -42.34 11.97
C ALA A 1000 -71.16 -43.77 12.54
N HIS A 1001 -71.26 -43.93 13.87
CA HIS A 1001 -71.21 -45.23 14.55
C HIS A 1001 -72.39 -46.19 14.22
N LYS A 1002 -73.33 -45.79 13.35
CA LYS A 1002 -74.51 -46.59 12.92
C LYS A 1002 -74.37 -47.11 11.48
N CYS A 1003 -73.16 -47.10 10.91
CA CYS A 1003 -72.88 -47.56 9.55
C CYS A 1003 -73.05 -49.09 9.36
N LYS A 1004 -73.76 -49.50 8.31
CA LYS A 1004 -74.07 -50.91 8.04
C LYS A 1004 -72.87 -51.71 7.50
N GLU A 1005 -72.06 -51.13 6.61
CA GLU A 1005 -70.87 -51.79 6.03
C GLU A 1005 -69.79 -52.06 7.10
N TYR A 1006 -69.69 -51.16 8.09
CA TYR A 1006 -68.88 -51.32 9.30
C TYR A 1006 -69.35 -52.52 10.15
N LEU A 1007 -70.65 -52.59 10.48
CA LEU A 1007 -71.23 -53.73 11.21
C LEU A 1007 -71.12 -55.07 10.46
N GLN A 1008 -70.97 -55.03 9.13
CA GLN A 1008 -70.75 -56.20 8.27
C GLN A 1008 -69.26 -56.49 8.00
N SER A 1009 -68.33 -55.77 8.64
CA SER A 1009 -66.88 -55.99 8.60
C SER A 1009 -66.25 -55.92 7.19
N VAL A 1010 -66.75 -55.05 6.31
CA VAL A 1010 -66.24 -54.92 4.93
C VAL A 1010 -64.87 -54.22 4.92
N ARG A 1011 -63.82 -54.97 4.62
CA ARG A 1011 -62.40 -54.53 4.78
C ARG A 1011 -62.03 -53.24 4.06
N GLU A 1012 -62.42 -53.07 2.81
CA GLU A 1012 -61.99 -51.89 2.02
C GLU A 1012 -62.64 -50.59 2.52
N HIS A 1013 -63.91 -50.64 2.94
CA HIS A 1013 -64.60 -49.49 3.53
C HIS A 1013 -63.96 -49.10 4.88
N CYS A 1014 -63.74 -50.08 5.77
CA CYS A 1014 -63.18 -49.82 7.10
C CYS A 1014 -61.71 -49.34 7.05
N ASN A 1015 -61.01 -49.54 5.94
CA ASN A 1015 -59.69 -48.95 5.70
C ASN A 1015 -59.74 -47.49 5.21
N ALA A 1016 -60.91 -46.99 4.78
CA ALA A 1016 -61.07 -45.68 4.15
C ALA A 1016 -61.81 -44.63 5.00
N TYR A 1017 -62.59 -45.03 6.01
CA TYR A 1017 -63.48 -44.12 6.76
C TYR A 1017 -63.51 -44.32 8.29
N ARG A 1018 -63.88 -43.26 9.02
CA ARG A 1018 -63.97 -43.14 10.49
C ARG A 1018 -65.42 -43.05 11.01
N HIS A 1019 -65.74 -43.70 12.12
CA HIS A 1019 -67.11 -43.90 12.62
C HIS A 1019 -67.31 -43.38 14.06
N CYS A 1020 -67.34 -42.05 14.25
CA CYS A 1020 -67.49 -41.40 15.55
C CYS A 1020 -68.95 -41.04 15.94
N ARG A 1021 -69.19 -40.72 17.22
CA ARG A 1021 -70.39 -39.99 17.69
C ARG A 1021 -70.29 -38.49 17.36
N PRO A 1022 -71.41 -37.79 17.07
CA PRO A 1022 -71.43 -36.36 16.82
C PRO A 1022 -71.45 -35.51 18.11
N SER A 1023 -70.92 -34.28 18.02
CA SER A 1023 -70.93 -33.27 19.10
C SER A 1023 -72.33 -32.67 19.29
N CYS A 1024 -72.78 -32.52 20.54
CA CYS A 1024 -74.10 -31.99 20.86
C CYS A 1024 -74.29 -30.55 20.34
N PRO A 1025 -75.37 -30.24 19.58
CA PRO A 1025 -75.61 -28.92 19.00
C PRO A 1025 -75.90 -27.81 20.02
N TYR A 1026 -76.12 -28.16 21.30
CA TYR A 1026 -76.41 -27.21 22.37
C TYR A 1026 -75.23 -26.95 23.32
N GLY A 1027 -74.12 -27.70 23.19
CA GLY A 1027 -72.88 -27.49 23.96
C GLY A 1027 -73.08 -27.38 25.48
N ARG A 1028 -72.47 -26.36 26.11
CA ARG A 1028 -72.57 -26.06 27.56
C ARG A 1028 -73.97 -25.58 28.01
N SER A 1029 -74.85 -25.30 27.06
CA SER A 1029 -76.24 -24.86 27.29
C SER A 1029 -77.26 -25.95 26.94
N CYS A 1030 -76.83 -27.22 26.93
CA CYS A 1030 -77.69 -28.36 26.64
C CYS A 1030 -78.89 -28.43 27.59
N VAL A 1031 -80.10 -28.27 27.05
CA VAL A 1031 -81.37 -28.40 27.79
C VAL A 1031 -81.80 -29.86 27.97
N TYR A 1032 -81.22 -30.79 27.20
CA TYR A 1032 -81.49 -32.23 27.23
C TYR A 1032 -80.56 -33.00 28.17
N PHE A 1033 -79.90 -32.32 29.11
CA PHE A 1033 -78.91 -32.92 30.02
C PHE A 1033 -79.50 -33.96 31.01
N HIS A 1034 -80.84 -34.04 31.10
CA HIS A 1034 -81.56 -35.08 31.84
C HIS A 1034 -81.95 -36.31 30.99
N ASP A 1035 -81.88 -36.24 29.65
CA ASP A 1035 -82.23 -37.36 28.78
C ASP A 1035 -81.02 -38.28 28.56
N LYS A 1036 -81.12 -39.50 29.09
CA LYS A 1036 -80.06 -40.51 28.95
C LYS A 1036 -79.80 -40.89 27.49
N LEU A 1037 -80.81 -40.98 26.63
CA LEU A 1037 -80.59 -41.32 25.22
C LEU A 1037 -79.85 -40.20 24.48
N HIS A 1038 -80.15 -38.93 24.79
CA HIS A 1038 -79.39 -37.79 24.27
C HIS A 1038 -77.94 -37.77 24.76
N ILE A 1039 -77.70 -38.09 26.04
CA ILE A 1039 -76.34 -38.21 26.63
C ILE A 1039 -75.57 -39.41 26.04
N ASP A 1040 -76.25 -40.52 25.72
CA ASP A 1040 -75.62 -41.71 25.16
C ASP A 1040 -75.34 -41.60 23.64
N ASP A 1041 -76.12 -40.85 22.85
CA ASP A 1041 -75.92 -40.74 21.38
C ASP A 1041 -74.95 -39.62 20.95
N TRP A 1042 -74.74 -38.59 21.80
CA TRP A 1042 -73.97 -37.37 21.49
C TRP A 1042 -72.76 -37.16 22.43
N GLN A 1043 -71.93 -36.14 22.16
CA GLN A 1043 -70.82 -35.71 23.03
C GLN A 1043 -71.04 -34.31 23.60
N HIS A 1044 -70.73 -34.10 24.89
CA HIS A 1044 -70.96 -32.84 25.62
C HIS A 1044 -69.68 -32.28 26.26
N PRO A 1045 -69.54 -30.94 26.41
CA PRO A 1045 -68.34 -30.27 26.92
C PRO A 1045 -68.33 -30.08 28.45
N PHE A 1046 -68.99 -30.97 29.19
CA PHE A 1046 -69.06 -30.97 30.66
C PHE A 1046 -69.12 -32.42 31.19
N PRO A 1047 -68.71 -32.70 32.45
CA PRO A 1047 -68.85 -34.03 33.07
C PRO A 1047 -70.30 -34.50 33.18
N THR A 1048 -70.53 -35.80 33.42
CA THR A 1048 -71.88 -36.34 33.66
C THR A 1048 -72.65 -35.48 34.68
N PRO A 1049 -73.87 -35.02 34.38
CA PRO A 1049 -74.63 -34.17 35.29
C PRO A 1049 -74.84 -34.83 36.66
N CYS A 1050 -74.71 -34.05 37.73
CA CYS A 1050 -74.96 -34.51 39.08
C CYS A 1050 -76.44 -34.95 39.23
N PRO A 1051 -76.75 -36.13 39.81
CA PRO A 1051 -78.12 -36.60 39.98
C PRO A 1051 -79.06 -35.66 40.75
N TRP A 1052 -78.51 -34.71 41.52
CA TRP A 1052 -79.25 -33.74 42.32
C TRP A 1052 -79.21 -32.30 41.74
N THR A 1053 -78.64 -32.11 40.54
CA THR A 1053 -78.72 -30.83 39.82
C THR A 1053 -80.07 -30.73 39.08
N PRO A 1054 -80.73 -29.55 39.02
CA PRO A 1054 -80.23 -28.22 39.39
C PRO A 1054 -80.25 -27.86 40.89
N HIS A 1055 -81.10 -28.50 41.70
CA HIS A 1055 -81.65 -27.84 42.91
C HIS A 1055 -81.19 -28.36 44.28
N HIS A 1056 -80.57 -29.54 44.41
CA HIS A 1056 -80.41 -30.22 45.71
C HIS A 1056 -79.00 -30.76 46.03
N CYS A 1057 -77.94 -30.24 45.39
CA CYS A 1057 -76.56 -30.62 45.74
C CYS A 1057 -75.97 -29.71 46.83
N ALA A 1058 -76.05 -30.14 48.10
CA ALA A 1058 -75.51 -29.40 49.24
C ALA A 1058 -73.99 -29.10 49.13
N LEU A 1059 -73.19 -30.06 48.64
CA LEU A 1059 -71.75 -29.87 48.44
C LEU A 1059 -71.46 -28.73 47.44
N TYR A 1060 -72.24 -28.62 46.36
CA TYR A 1060 -72.08 -27.54 45.39
C TYR A 1060 -72.53 -26.18 45.96
N GLN A 1061 -73.49 -26.20 46.89
CA GLN A 1061 -73.94 -25.01 47.63
C GLN A 1061 -72.85 -24.51 48.61
N GLU A 1062 -72.17 -25.43 49.32
CA GLU A 1062 -71.00 -25.15 50.16
C GLU A 1062 -69.83 -24.58 49.32
N PHE A 1063 -69.58 -25.17 48.15
CA PHE A 1063 -68.57 -24.69 47.19
C PHE A 1063 -68.81 -23.24 46.74
N GLN A 1064 -70.07 -22.86 46.44
CA GLN A 1064 -70.39 -21.49 46.02
C GLN A 1064 -70.29 -20.44 47.15
N ASN A 1065 -70.43 -20.85 48.41
CA ASN A 1065 -70.42 -19.95 49.56
C ASN A 1065 -69.02 -19.67 50.13
N THR A 1066 -67.97 -20.35 49.64
CA THR A 1066 -66.60 -20.20 50.18
C THR A 1066 -65.89 -18.99 49.55
N SER A 1067 -65.33 -18.11 50.38
CA SER A 1067 -64.59 -16.92 49.96
C SER A 1067 -63.27 -17.24 49.25
N TYR A 1068 -62.85 -16.40 48.29
CA TYR A 1068 -61.61 -16.57 47.51
C TYR A 1068 -60.31 -16.65 48.35
N THR A 1069 -60.36 -16.25 49.62
CA THR A 1069 -59.27 -16.33 50.60
C THR A 1069 -59.16 -17.67 51.30
N ASP A 1070 -60.21 -18.49 51.27
CA ASP A 1070 -60.39 -19.64 52.15
C ASP A 1070 -60.29 -20.96 51.38
N LYS A 1071 -59.67 -21.97 51.97
CA LYS A 1071 -59.42 -23.25 51.30
C LYS A 1071 -60.64 -24.17 51.37
N ILE A 1072 -61.30 -24.32 50.23
CA ILE A 1072 -62.41 -25.26 50.00
C ILE A 1072 -62.00 -26.70 50.41
N PRO A 1073 -62.85 -27.48 51.11
CA PRO A 1073 -62.53 -28.85 51.50
C PRO A 1073 -62.35 -29.81 50.32
N ASN A 1074 -61.34 -30.69 50.38
CA ASN A 1074 -60.99 -31.62 49.29
C ASN A 1074 -62.18 -32.45 48.76
N HIS A 1075 -63.07 -32.93 49.64
CA HIS A 1075 -64.19 -33.79 49.22
C HIS A 1075 -65.28 -33.01 48.47
N VAL A 1076 -65.52 -31.76 48.88
CA VAL A 1076 -66.40 -30.81 48.17
C VAL A 1076 -65.81 -30.50 46.79
N GLN A 1077 -64.51 -30.16 46.75
CA GLN A 1077 -63.78 -29.90 45.50
C GLN A 1077 -63.81 -31.11 44.55
N GLN A 1078 -63.61 -32.32 45.07
CA GLN A 1078 -63.61 -33.55 44.28
C GLN A 1078 -64.99 -33.80 43.66
N HIS A 1079 -66.09 -33.71 44.41
CA HIS A 1079 -67.45 -33.85 43.86
C HIS A 1079 -67.73 -32.82 42.77
N CYS A 1080 -67.43 -31.54 43.03
CA CYS A 1080 -67.68 -30.43 42.10
C CYS A 1080 -66.79 -30.47 40.85
N SER A 1081 -65.68 -31.24 40.86
CA SER A 1081 -64.88 -31.56 39.67
C SER A 1081 -65.32 -32.83 38.93
N THR A 1082 -66.10 -33.71 39.58
CA THR A 1082 -66.52 -35.01 39.05
C THR A 1082 -67.85 -34.94 38.31
N PHE A 1083 -68.79 -34.11 38.76
CA PHE A 1083 -70.14 -34.01 38.21
C PHE A 1083 -70.50 -32.58 37.82
N ALA A 1084 -71.21 -32.40 36.70
CA ALA A 1084 -71.64 -31.09 36.25
C ALA A 1084 -72.88 -30.57 37.01
N HIS A 1085 -72.92 -29.25 37.27
CA HIS A 1085 -74.00 -28.59 38.00
C HIS A 1085 -74.55 -27.38 37.22
N VAL A 1086 -75.83 -27.04 37.35
CA VAL A 1086 -76.41 -25.87 36.66
C VAL A 1086 -75.98 -24.57 37.33
N CYS A 1087 -75.57 -23.57 36.53
CA CYS A 1087 -75.20 -22.25 37.03
C CYS A 1087 -76.44 -21.42 37.43
N VAL A 1088 -76.47 -20.95 38.68
CA VAL A 1088 -77.62 -20.27 39.30
C VAL A 1088 -77.98 -18.90 38.69
N TYR A 1089 -77.06 -18.30 37.92
CA TYR A 1089 -77.27 -17.06 37.17
C TYR A 1089 -77.58 -17.27 35.68
N GLY A 1090 -77.63 -18.53 35.22
CA GLY A 1090 -78.05 -18.90 33.87
C GLY A 1090 -77.31 -18.12 32.77
N ARG A 1091 -78.09 -17.37 31.97
CA ARG A 1091 -77.60 -16.52 30.87
C ARG A 1091 -76.81 -15.30 31.34
N ASP A 1092 -77.18 -14.71 32.47
CA ASP A 1092 -76.62 -13.44 32.95
C ASP A 1092 -75.45 -13.69 33.95
N CYS A 1093 -74.79 -14.86 33.87
CA CYS A 1093 -73.61 -15.18 34.67
C CYS A 1093 -72.38 -14.37 34.22
N VAL A 1094 -71.76 -13.67 35.18
CA VAL A 1094 -70.60 -12.80 34.96
C VAL A 1094 -69.24 -13.42 35.35
N GLN A 1095 -69.20 -14.68 35.79
CA GLN A 1095 -67.93 -15.31 36.18
C GLN A 1095 -67.04 -15.63 34.96
N GLN A 1096 -65.76 -15.24 35.03
CA GLN A 1096 -64.77 -15.45 33.96
C GLN A 1096 -63.78 -16.59 34.25
N ASN A 1097 -63.98 -17.37 35.33
CA ASN A 1097 -63.12 -18.50 35.68
C ASN A 1097 -63.36 -19.69 34.73
N ALA A 1098 -62.32 -20.15 34.02
CA ALA A 1098 -62.40 -21.31 33.12
C ALA A 1098 -62.96 -22.57 33.81
N SER A 1099 -62.57 -22.83 35.07
CA SER A 1099 -63.01 -24.00 35.83
C SER A 1099 -64.53 -23.97 36.11
N HIS A 1100 -65.14 -22.79 36.28
CA HIS A 1100 -66.60 -22.66 36.37
C HIS A 1100 -67.26 -23.07 35.05
N TRP A 1101 -66.72 -22.62 33.91
CA TRP A 1101 -67.24 -22.94 32.59
C TRP A 1101 -67.04 -24.40 32.16
N GLU A 1102 -66.09 -25.12 32.76
CA GLU A 1102 -65.83 -26.55 32.48
C GLU A 1102 -66.67 -27.50 33.35
N THR A 1103 -67.12 -27.03 34.53
CA THR A 1103 -67.87 -27.84 35.52
C THR A 1103 -69.36 -27.49 35.61
N THR A 1104 -69.84 -26.47 34.88
CA THR A 1104 -71.24 -26.02 34.97
C THR A 1104 -71.99 -25.93 33.64
N ILE A 1105 -73.31 -25.97 33.75
CA ILE A 1105 -74.29 -25.94 32.65
C ILE A 1105 -75.03 -24.60 32.71
N HIS A 1106 -74.98 -23.79 31.65
CA HIS A 1106 -75.60 -22.46 31.60
C HIS A 1106 -76.88 -22.51 30.78
N ILE A 1107 -78.02 -22.74 31.45
CA ILE A 1107 -79.33 -22.86 30.79
C ILE A 1107 -79.82 -21.47 30.31
N PRO A 1108 -80.11 -21.28 29.01
CA PRO A 1108 -80.41 -19.96 28.45
C PRO A 1108 -81.92 -19.67 28.42
N ARG A 1109 -82.47 -19.15 29.52
CA ARG A 1109 -83.86 -18.64 29.58
C ARG A 1109 -84.01 -17.32 28.80
N ARG A 1110 -85.24 -16.85 28.57
CA ARG A 1110 -85.52 -15.58 27.85
C ARG A 1110 -85.29 -14.38 28.76
N ASN A 1111 -84.84 -13.22 28.28
CA ASN A 1111 -84.77 -12.03 29.15
C ASN A 1111 -86.19 -11.50 29.41
N CYS A 1112 -86.54 -11.25 30.67
CA CYS A 1112 -87.86 -10.72 31.04
C CYS A 1112 -88.06 -9.29 30.45
N PRO A 1113 -89.17 -8.99 29.74
CA PRO A 1113 -89.38 -7.68 29.12
C PRO A 1113 -89.51 -6.53 30.14
N ASP A 1114 -90.12 -6.77 31.31
CA ASP A 1114 -90.23 -5.79 32.39
C ASP A 1114 -88.95 -5.67 33.24
N GLY A 1115 -87.99 -6.57 33.02
CA GLY A 1115 -86.71 -6.63 33.73
C GLY A 1115 -86.86 -6.59 35.26
N LYS A 1116 -86.15 -5.68 35.92
CA LYS A 1116 -86.19 -5.49 37.38
C LYS A 1116 -87.52 -4.95 37.93
N LYS A 1117 -88.50 -4.62 37.08
CA LYS A 1117 -89.84 -4.16 37.48
C LYS A 1117 -90.94 -5.21 37.25
N CYS A 1118 -90.58 -6.42 36.82
CA CYS A 1118 -91.55 -7.50 36.66
C CYS A 1118 -92.25 -7.84 38.00
N VAL A 1119 -93.57 -7.98 37.97
CA VAL A 1119 -94.37 -8.36 39.15
C VAL A 1119 -94.52 -9.88 39.31
N GLU A 1120 -94.34 -10.65 38.23
CA GLU A 1120 -94.38 -12.13 38.21
C GLU A 1120 -93.14 -12.80 38.85
N LEU A 1121 -92.32 -12.06 39.60
CA LEU A 1121 -91.05 -12.53 40.20
C LEU A 1121 -91.19 -13.66 41.25
N ARG A 1122 -92.42 -14.06 41.58
CA ARG A 1122 -92.76 -15.21 42.46
C ARG A 1122 -93.60 -16.29 41.76
N ASN A 1123 -93.86 -16.15 40.46
CA ASN A 1123 -94.46 -17.18 39.62
C ASN A 1123 -93.35 -18.12 39.13
N GLU A 1124 -93.49 -19.42 39.36
CA GLU A 1124 -92.46 -20.41 39.03
C GLU A 1124 -92.33 -20.66 37.52
N ASP A 1125 -93.44 -20.71 36.78
CA ASP A 1125 -93.42 -20.89 35.32
C ASP A 1125 -92.79 -19.68 34.61
N HIS A 1126 -93.06 -18.47 35.12
CA HIS A 1126 -92.37 -17.26 34.68
C HIS A 1126 -90.87 -17.32 35.00
N SER A 1127 -90.51 -17.70 36.23
CA SER A 1127 -89.10 -17.80 36.65
C SER A 1127 -88.32 -18.86 35.84
N ASN A 1128 -88.97 -19.98 35.51
CA ASN A 1128 -88.42 -21.05 34.66
C ASN A 1128 -88.30 -20.64 33.19
N SER A 1129 -89.13 -19.70 32.73
CA SER A 1129 -89.11 -19.19 31.35
C SER A 1129 -88.19 -17.98 31.16
N PHE A 1130 -87.96 -17.17 32.21
CA PHE A 1130 -87.34 -15.85 32.10
C PHE A 1130 -86.18 -15.56 33.08
N THR A 1131 -85.01 -15.20 32.53
CA THR A 1131 -83.86 -14.62 33.23
C THR A 1131 -84.13 -13.16 33.62
N HIS A 1132 -83.65 -12.76 34.81
CA HIS A 1132 -83.76 -11.39 35.31
C HIS A 1132 -82.40 -10.83 35.75
N SER A 1133 -81.90 -9.80 35.05
CA SER A 1133 -80.50 -9.35 35.19
C SER A 1133 -80.12 -8.88 36.59
N ASN A 1134 -79.05 -9.46 37.15
CA ASN A 1134 -78.59 -9.31 38.54
C ASN A 1134 -79.48 -9.96 39.61
N LEU A 1135 -80.30 -10.96 39.26
CA LEU A 1135 -80.96 -11.86 40.19
C LEU A 1135 -80.56 -13.31 39.88
N GLN A 1136 -80.76 -14.22 40.83
CA GLN A 1136 -80.61 -15.65 40.59
C GLN A 1136 -81.85 -16.22 39.89
N ASP A 1137 -81.59 -16.97 38.82
CA ASP A 1137 -82.57 -17.72 38.02
C ASP A 1137 -82.96 -19.03 38.72
N ILE A 1138 -82.03 -19.62 39.46
CA ILE A 1138 -82.28 -20.75 40.38
C ILE A 1138 -82.18 -20.22 41.80
N ARG A 1139 -83.29 -20.32 42.54
CA ARG A 1139 -83.38 -19.91 43.94
C ARG A 1139 -83.61 -21.15 44.79
N TYR A 1140 -82.91 -21.23 45.92
CA TYR A 1140 -83.10 -22.28 46.90
C TYR A 1140 -84.16 -21.84 47.91
N SER A 1141 -85.04 -22.78 48.29
CA SER A 1141 -86.13 -22.62 49.25
C SER A 1141 -85.77 -23.19 50.61
#